data_AF-A0A650A6G1-F1
#
_entry.id   AF-A0A650A6G1-F1
#
_cell.length_a   1.000
_cell.length_b   1.000
_cell.length_c   1.000
_cell.angle_alpha   90.00
_cell.angle_beta   90.00
_cell.angle_gamma   90.00
#
_symmetry.space_group_name_H-M   'P 1'
#
loop_
_entity.id
_entity.type
_entity.pdbx_description
1 polymer ?
#
loop_
_entity_poly.entity_id
_entity_poly.type
_entity_poly.pdbx_seq_one_letter_code
_entity_poly.pdbx_strand_id
1 'polypeptide(L)'
;MLSPDEFREEYPPERLDDELPDTPITSLRTIQYLYGKLYTLATAGGGTYGPYLTPDEAGDLIDTDDSLIVVRVDLSGEQPVLATDGSGPIEVTRYSADLVERVGHCKYPAAAGIDHSITHQAGRNSDPEKLARYAKERLTKWATDPVVQEASGDHEDGWIVEALATLGEDDDALDRIEDELTTKLGGESTTALLTVRVKTEPDGEYQWPGDLDVFKEAMRQRKLSKLVTKNKADDSSGEATDLVTGQRTRTVGTSEDPQNYFLGKQLEKFPGLDIEEAWRTHSISEDAAVTVMNAETFVEACKYPTFGAKVYYLPYFFGRASTEEIYELYNLLYQATTEDDDLTPVEKACEDFQDQDDTALRFYVSAVMPHQMSRYDVFGETLNGRLLYPRDLARHHNRIVSDTSAFNTDTDWSAPLPTNENWGLLTADDEALHSVSSGWYFYQTFAERDDEEADADDPRIEALVSVLGGDAIAVETLLSEYVDRIIADEDDDDLEGFPSFRVASQFAQLCALATETLDLLTTDDPGKRPITIEPDYEVDIMESLEDIQIIPDGGHPAAPKLESFIEDTPAIARTSNADEVLDEADAEHRQSVRNQRRGAFMLGALVGEVGSYQEYSEDRSTTLVDQFPVKSITQSRVKKVTREAIGKTLTYTRQEKKSGGSFPGTKFEHVVEELRKTIVKPDPDDWDIDTEDLRFYYALGVTYGLNDHPEWDNQADDTEEDI
;
A
#
# COMPACT_ATOMS: atom_id res chain seq x y z
N MET A 1 24.19 -7.01 0.48
CA MET A 1 23.95 -5.55 0.43
C MET A 1 24.65 -4.90 1.61
N LEU A 2 25.34 -3.77 1.41
CA LEU A 2 26.02 -3.01 2.47
C LEU A 2 25.02 -2.52 3.53
N SER A 3 25.39 -2.53 4.81
CA SER A 3 24.61 -1.82 5.84
C SER A 3 24.65 -0.29 5.61
N PRO A 4 23.72 0.50 6.18
CA PRO A 4 23.71 1.96 6.02
C PRO A 4 25.04 2.64 6.39
N ASP A 5 25.69 2.20 7.46
CA ASP A 5 27.00 2.71 7.87
C ASP A 5 28.10 2.37 6.86
N GLU A 6 28.14 1.11 6.39
CA GLU A 6 29.11 0.67 5.36
C GLU A 6 28.87 1.37 4.03
N PHE A 7 27.62 1.60 3.64
CA PHE A 7 27.26 2.32 2.42
C PHE A 7 27.76 3.78 2.46
N ARG A 8 27.57 4.46 3.60
CA ARG A 8 28.06 5.82 3.82
C ARG A 8 29.60 5.90 3.83
N GLU A 9 30.27 4.86 4.34
CA GLU A 9 31.74 4.77 4.30
C GLU A 9 32.29 4.57 2.88
N GLU A 10 31.68 3.66 2.10
CA GLU A 10 32.12 3.35 0.73
C GLU A 10 31.79 4.46 -0.27
N TYR A 11 30.64 5.13 -0.10
CA TYR A 11 30.16 6.21 -0.96
C TYR A 11 30.02 7.52 -0.18
N PRO A 12 31.12 8.24 0.11
CA PRO A 12 31.07 9.56 0.73
C PRO A 12 30.38 10.58 -0.19
N PRO A 13 29.94 11.75 0.32
CA PRO A 13 29.05 12.66 -0.41
C PRO A 13 29.49 13.05 -1.81
N GLU A 14 30.77 13.37 -2.00
CA GLU A 14 31.31 13.74 -3.32
C GLU A 14 31.23 12.58 -4.32
N ARG A 15 31.47 11.35 -3.87
CA ARG A 15 31.39 10.15 -4.73
C ARG A 15 29.94 9.74 -5.00
N LEU A 16 29.06 9.92 -4.02
CA LEU A 16 27.65 9.57 -4.18
C LEU A 16 26.94 10.55 -5.13
N ASP A 17 27.19 11.86 -5.03
CA ASP A 17 26.57 12.86 -5.93
C ASP A 17 26.92 12.60 -7.41
N ASP A 18 28.14 12.14 -7.71
CA ASP A 18 28.57 11.76 -9.06
C ASP A 18 27.83 10.52 -9.63
N GLU A 19 27.26 9.67 -8.76
CA GLU A 19 26.57 8.44 -9.14
C GLU A 19 25.05 8.64 -9.29
N LEU A 20 24.50 9.70 -8.70
CA LEU A 20 23.07 9.98 -8.65
C LEU A 20 22.56 10.74 -9.90
N PRO A 21 21.26 10.61 -10.23
CA PRO A 21 20.68 11.37 -11.33
C PRO A 21 20.66 12.87 -11.03
N ASP A 22 21.07 13.69 -12.01
CA ASP A 22 21.03 15.16 -11.93
C ASP A 22 19.61 15.75 -11.97
N THR A 23 18.63 14.93 -12.36
CA THR A 23 17.22 15.31 -12.55
C THR A 23 16.39 15.11 -11.28
N PRO A 24 15.42 15.99 -11.01
CA PRO A 24 14.50 15.79 -9.90
C PRO A 24 13.62 14.56 -10.12
N ILE A 25 13.10 13.97 -9.03
CA ILE A 25 12.15 12.87 -9.11
C ILE A 25 10.80 13.41 -9.59
N THR A 26 10.36 12.96 -10.77
CA THR A 26 9.10 13.43 -11.40
C THR A 26 8.15 12.31 -11.82
N SER A 27 8.55 11.05 -11.67
CA SER A 27 7.78 9.89 -12.14
C SER A 27 8.19 8.61 -11.43
N LEU A 28 7.32 7.59 -11.49
CA LEU A 28 7.64 6.23 -11.04
C LEU A 28 8.95 5.71 -11.65
N ARG A 29 9.22 5.96 -12.93
CA ARG A 29 10.47 5.52 -13.58
C ARG A 29 11.72 6.14 -12.95
N THR A 30 11.62 7.38 -12.48
CA THR A 30 12.74 8.04 -11.80
C THR A 30 12.97 7.45 -10.41
N ILE A 31 11.89 7.12 -9.69
CA ILE A 31 11.95 6.43 -8.39
C ILE A 31 12.59 5.04 -8.56
N GLN A 32 12.08 4.24 -9.50
CA GLN A 32 12.63 2.91 -9.78
C GLN A 32 14.10 2.99 -10.23
N TYR A 33 14.46 3.96 -11.07
CA TYR A 33 15.87 4.15 -11.44
C TYR A 33 16.74 4.47 -10.23
N LEU A 34 16.31 5.38 -9.36
CA LEU A 34 17.04 5.73 -8.13
C LEU A 34 17.21 4.49 -7.23
N TYR A 35 16.14 3.73 -7.01
CA TYR A 35 16.17 2.51 -6.21
C TYR A 35 17.13 1.49 -6.78
N GLY A 36 17.03 1.23 -8.09
CA GLY A 36 17.93 0.32 -8.78
C GLY A 36 19.39 0.79 -8.72
N LYS A 37 19.64 2.10 -8.79
CA LYS A 37 20.98 2.68 -8.62
C LYS A 37 21.51 2.45 -7.21
N LEU A 38 20.74 2.79 -6.18
CA LEU A 38 21.13 2.59 -4.77
C LEU A 38 21.40 1.11 -4.46
N TYR A 39 20.52 0.23 -4.92
CA TYR A 39 20.68 -1.20 -4.75
C TYR A 39 21.94 -1.72 -5.46
N THR A 40 22.21 -1.25 -6.69
CA THR A 40 23.43 -1.59 -7.44
C THR A 40 24.68 -1.14 -6.69
N LEU A 41 24.73 0.12 -6.23
CA LEU A 41 25.87 0.64 -5.46
C LEU A 41 26.13 -0.19 -4.20
N ALA A 42 25.07 -0.63 -3.53
CA ALA A 42 25.14 -1.39 -2.28
C ALA A 42 25.44 -2.90 -2.45
N THR A 43 25.41 -3.44 -3.67
CA THR A 43 25.56 -4.90 -3.90
C THR A 43 26.63 -5.24 -4.93
N ALA A 44 26.76 -4.45 -5.99
CA ALA A 44 27.59 -4.73 -7.14
C ALA A 44 28.65 -3.64 -7.41
N GLY A 45 28.58 -2.50 -6.72
CA GLY A 45 29.50 -1.39 -6.93
C GLY A 45 28.94 -0.29 -7.86
N GLY A 46 29.78 0.68 -8.18
CA GLY A 46 29.45 1.82 -9.06
C GLY A 46 29.92 1.66 -10.51
N GLY A 47 29.91 2.77 -11.24
CA GLY A 47 30.40 2.83 -12.62
C GLY A 47 29.51 2.20 -13.69
N THR A 48 30.03 2.13 -14.92
CA THR A 48 29.27 1.80 -16.14
C THR A 48 28.69 0.38 -16.14
N TYR A 49 29.41 -0.58 -15.56
CA TYR A 49 29.06 -2.01 -15.67
C TYR A 49 28.38 -2.59 -14.43
N GLY A 50 28.43 -1.88 -13.29
CA GLY A 50 27.78 -2.31 -12.04
C GLY A 50 26.31 -2.73 -12.22
N PRO A 51 25.46 -1.94 -12.91
CA PRO A 51 24.04 -2.29 -13.12
C PRO A 51 23.81 -3.60 -13.87
N TYR A 52 24.81 -4.10 -14.61
CA TYR A 52 24.68 -5.35 -15.35
C TYR A 52 24.88 -6.58 -14.49
N LEU A 53 25.64 -6.46 -13.40
CA LEU A 53 25.93 -7.56 -12.50
C LEU A 53 24.69 -8.01 -11.74
N THR A 54 24.65 -9.29 -11.37
CA THR A 54 23.52 -9.90 -10.65
C THR A 54 24.03 -10.67 -9.43
N PRO A 55 24.52 -9.97 -8.40
CA PRO A 55 25.12 -10.62 -7.22
C PRO A 55 24.15 -11.56 -6.50
N ASP A 56 22.88 -11.17 -6.37
CA ASP A 56 21.87 -11.93 -5.62
C ASP A 56 21.52 -13.27 -6.27
N GLU A 57 21.62 -13.38 -7.60
CA GLU A 57 21.38 -14.65 -8.30
C GLU A 57 22.35 -15.75 -7.86
N ALA A 58 23.54 -15.38 -7.40
CA ALA A 58 24.56 -16.27 -6.87
C ALA A 58 24.83 -16.04 -5.37
N GLY A 59 23.97 -15.30 -4.67
CA GLY A 59 24.16 -14.95 -3.26
C GLY A 59 24.27 -16.18 -2.35
N ASP A 60 23.43 -17.20 -2.59
CA ASP A 60 23.44 -18.48 -1.87
C ASP A 60 24.77 -19.26 -2.00
N LEU A 61 25.63 -18.90 -2.97
CA LEU A 61 26.90 -19.57 -3.23
C LEU A 61 28.08 -18.93 -2.47
N ILE A 62 27.87 -17.74 -1.90
CA ILE A 62 28.89 -17.03 -1.14
C ILE A 62 29.29 -17.86 0.08
N ASP A 63 30.60 -17.96 0.30
CA ASP A 63 31.25 -18.71 1.38
C ASP A 63 30.97 -20.22 1.41
N THR A 64 30.41 -20.76 0.33
CA THR A 64 30.22 -22.20 0.14
C THR A 64 31.47 -22.83 -0.48
N ASP A 65 31.90 -23.99 0.02
CA ASP A 65 33.05 -24.71 -0.56
C ASP A 65 32.72 -25.23 -1.97
N ASP A 66 33.73 -25.25 -2.85
CA ASP A 66 33.62 -25.68 -4.25
C ASP A 66 32.53 -24.96 -5.07
N SER A 67 32.19 -23.73 -4.67
CA SER A 67 31.16 -22.91 -5.32
C SER A 67 31.67 -22.03 -6.46
N LEU A 68 32.98 -22.02 -6.73
CA LEU A 68 33.60 -21.35 -7.86
C LEU A 68 34.56 -22.27 -8.61
N ILE A 69 34.33 -22.41 -9.91
CA ILE A 69 35.16 -23.18 -10.84
C ILE A 69 35.75 -22.22 -11.86
N VAL A 70 37.07 -22.21 -11.99
CA VAL A 70 37.80 -21.29 -12.86
C VAL A 70 38.63 -22.06 -13.88
N VAL A 71 38.38 -21.81 -15.17
CA VAL A 71 39.25 -22.23 -16.26
C VAL A 71 40.35 -21.18 -16.43
N ARG A 72 41.62 -21.61 -16.34
CA ARG A 72 42.78 -20.72 -16.41
C ARG A 72 43.45 -20.84 -17.78
N VAL A 73 43.45 -19.75 -18.53
CA VAL A 73 43.95 -19.68 -19.90
C VAL A 73 45.13 -18.71 -19.99
N ASP A 74 46.23 -19.16 -20.56
CA ASP A 74 47.39 -18.33 -20.86
C ASP A 74 47.32 -17.87 -22.32
N LEU A 75 47.17 -16.54 -22.49
CA LEU A 75 47.08 -15.84 -23.77
C LEU A 75 48.34 -15.03 -24.07
N SER A 76 49.38 -15.13 -23.22
CA SER A 76 50.58 -14.31 -23.33
C SER A 76 51.57 -14.76 -24.41
N GLY A 77 51.35 -15.95 -24.99
CA GLY A 77 52.17 -16.55 -26.05
C GLY A 77 51.61 -16.33 -27.45
N GLU A 78 52.22 -16.97 -28.46
CA GLU A 78 51.75 -16.91 -29.85
C GLU A 78 50.44 -17.69 -30.09
N GLN A 79 50.11 -18.64 -29.21
CA GLN A 79 48.89 -19.42 -29.27
C GLN A 79 48.25 -19.50 -27.88
N PRO A 80 46.90 -19.46 -27.78
CA PRO A 80 46.21 -19.62 -26.52
C PRO A 80 46.39 -21.06 -26.01
N VAL A 81 46.74 -21.21 -24.73
CA VAL A 81 46.91 -22.53 -24.10
C VAL A 81 46.31 -22.54 -22.70
N LEU A 82 45.94 -23.72 -22.20
CA LEU A 82 45.54 -23.87 -20.81
C LEU A 82 46.74 -23.71 -19.87
N ALA A 83 46.52 -23.20 -18.66
CA ALA A 83 47.58 -22.99 -17.67
C ALA A 83 48.36 -24.29 -17.39
N THR A 84 49.69 -24.18 -17.35
CA THR A 84 50.60 -25.32 -17.09
C THR A 84 51.42 -25.15 -15.81
N ASP A 85 51.12 -24.13 -15.01
CA ASP A 85 51.79 -23.91 -13.73
C ASP A 85 51.31 -24.92 -12.65
N GLY A 86 51.89 -24.84 -11.46
CA GLY A 86 51.65 -25.81 -10.37
C GLY A 86 50.20 -25.86 -9.86
N SER A 87 49.36 -24.87 -10.19
CA SER A 87 47.95 -24.83 -9.79
C SER A 87 47.03 -25.53 -10.80
N GLY A 88 47.53 -25.76 -12.02
CA GLY A 88 46.81 -26.43 -13.11
C GLY A 88 45.82 -25.52 -13.87
N PRO A 89 45.26 -26.03 -14.98
CA PRO A 89 44.30 -25.34 -15.83
C PRO A 89 42.91 -25.16 -15.22
N ILE A 90 42.52 -25.96 -14.22
CA ILE A 90 41.26 -25.80 -13.50
C ILE A 90 41.53 -25.45 -12.05
N GLU A 91 40.81 -24.48 -11.50
CA GLU A 91 40.78 -24.17 -10.07
C GLU A 91 39.35 -24.37 -9.55
N VAL A 92 39.20 -25.16 -8.47
CA VAL A 92 37.94 -25.31 -7.74
C VAL A 92 38.17 -24.67 -6.38
N THR A 93 37.37 -23.67 -6.06
CA THR A 93 37.57 -22.82 -4.89
C THR A 93 36.23 -22.29 -4.38
N ARG A 94 36.29 -21.51 -3.32
CA ARG A 94 35.14 -20.84 -2.70
C ARG A 94 34.85 -19.53 -3.42
N TYR A 95 33.58 -19.28 -3.72
CA TYR A 95 33.10 -17.95 -4.10
C TYR A 95 32.95 -17.10 -2.84
N SER A 96 33.74 -16.04 -2.70
CA SER A 96 33.70 -15.12 -1.56
C SER A 96 33.14 -13.75 -1.97
N ALA A 97 32.73 -12.95 -0.99
CA ALA A 97 32.13 -11.63 -1.24
C ALA A 97 33.05 -10.69 -2.04
N ASP A 98 34.37 -10.77 -1.86
CA ASP A 98 35.35 -9.97 -2.61
C ASP A 98 35.49 -10.37 -4.09
N LEU A 99 34.92 -11.51 -4.49
CA LEU A 99 34.93 -12.00 -5.86
C LEU A 99 33.70 -11.61 -6.68
N VAL A 100 32.68 -11.01 -6.06
CA VAL A 100 31.41 -10.67 -6.72
C VAL A 100 31.61 -9.83 -7.97
N GLU A 101 32.32 -8.70 -7.83
CA GLU A 101 32.59 -7.80 -8.96
C GLU A 101 33.62 -8.41 -9.92
N ARG A 102 34.62 -9.12 -9.39
CA ARG A 102 35.73 -9.70 -10.18
C ARG A 102 35.27 -10.82 -11.09
N VAL A 103 34.37 -11.68 -10.62
CA VAL A 103 33.82 -12.78 -11.42
C VAL A 103 32.85 -12.24 -12.48
N GLY A 104 32.26 -11.06 -12.29
CA GLY A 104 31.47 -10.38 -13.31
C GLY A 104 30.24 -11.18 -13.75
N HIS A 105 29.51 -11.77 -12.80
CA HIS A 105 28.31 -12.56 -13.09
C HIS A 105 27.13 -11.68 -13.48
N CYS A 106 26.56 -11.92 -14.65
CA CYS A 106 25.38 -11.26 -15.17
C CYS A 106 24.40 -12.30 -15.71
N LYS A 107 23.26 -12.40 -15.04
CA LYS A 107 22.18 -13.33 -15.37
C LYS A 107 20.89 -12.57 -15.65
N TYR A 108 20.05 -13.15 -16.49
CA TYR A 108 18.68 -12.71 -16.67
C TYR A 108 17.73 -13.72 -16.01
N PRO A 109 16.97 -13.33 -14.97
CA PRO A 109 16.05 -14.21 -14.26
C PRO A 109 14.77 -14.44 -15.08
N ALA A 110 14.86 -15.24 -16.14
CA ALA A 110 13.70 -15.80 -16.84
C ALA A 110 13.49 -17.27 -16.44
N ALA A 111 12.33 -17.85 -16.77
CA ALA A 111 12.00 -19.26 -16.50
C ALA A 111 13.03 -20.30 -16.99
N ALA A 112 13.94 -19.93 -17.91
CA ALA A 112 15.04 -20.78 -18.37
C ALA A 112 16.43 -20.38 -17.84
N GLY A 113 16.59 -19.21 -17.21
CA GLY A 113 17.85 -18.64 -16.72
C GLY A 113 18.93 -18.49 -17.80
N ILE A 114 19.24 -17.27 -18.23
CA ILE A 114 20.29 -17.04 -19.25
C ILE A 114 21.39 -16.19 -18.65
N ASP A 115 22.62 -16.72 -18.59
CA ASP A 115 23.80 -15.93 -18.26
C ASP A 115 24.31 -15.18 -19.50
N HIS A 116 24.49 -13.87 -19.35
CA HIS A 116 25.03 -12.97 -20.38
C HIS A 116 26.54 -12.82 -20.28
N SER A 117 27.08 -12.89 -19.06
CA SER A 117 28.52 -12.86 -18.80
C SER A 117 29.22 -14.15 -19.24
N ILE A 118 30.56 -14.08 -19.32
CA ILE A 118 31.39 -15.29 -19.42
C ILE A 118 31.22 -16.16 -18.18
N THR A 119 30.87 -15.62 -17.01
CA THR A 119 30.52 -16.44 -15.85
C THR A 119 29.14 -17.09 -16.04
N HIS A 120 29.04 -18.38 -15.72
CA HIS A 120 27.81 -19.18 -15.77
C HIS A 120 27.42 -19.71 -14.40
N GLN A 121 26.13 -19.67 -14.05
CA GLN A 121 25.63 -20.33 -12.86
C GLN A 121 25.10 -21.73 -13.19
N ALA A 122 25.70 -22.76 -12.62
CA ALA A 122 25.18 -24.11 -12.75
C ALA A 122 23.90 -24.30 -11.93
N GLY A 123 23.02 -25.19 -12.41
CA GLY A 123 21.86 -25.62 -11.63
C GLY A 123 22.28 -26.39 -10.36
N ARG A 124 21.36 -26.45 -9.39
CA ARG A 124 21.59 -27.10 -8.08
C ARG A 124 22.15 -28.52 -8.21
N ASN A 125 23.21 -28.82 -7.45
CA ASN A 125 23.87 -30.12 -7.35
C ASN A 125 24.17 -30.75 -8.71
N SER A 126 24.81 -29.99 -9.60
CA SER A 126 25.23 -30.48 -10.91
C SER A 126 26.41 -31.44 -10.76
N ASP A 127 26.37 -32.53 -11.52
CA ASP A 127 27.43 -33.52 -11.58
C ASP A 127 28.68 -33.01 -12.32
N PRO A 128 29.87 -33.59 -12.09
CA PRO A 128 31.11 -33.13 -12.72
C PRO A 128 31.09 -33.10 -14.25
N GLU A 129 30.45 -34.06 -14.92
CA GLU A 129 30.37 -34.07 -16.40
C GLU A 129 29.57 -32.86 -16.90
N LYS A 130 28.46 -32.55 -16.23
CA LYS A 130 27.64 -31.37 -16.52
C LYS A 130 28.39 -30.06 -16.24
N LEU A 131 29.15 -29.98 -15.16
CA LEU A 131 29.99 -28.83 -14.83
C LEU A 131 31.14 -28.66 -15.84
N ALA A 132 31.81 -29.73 -16.23
CA ALA A 132 32.83 -29.74 -17.27
C ALA A 132 32.27 -29.22 -18.61
N ARG A 133 31.07 -29.67 -19.00
CA ARG A 133 30.39 -29.14 -20.18
C ARG A 133 30.19 -27.63 -20.07
N TYR A 134 29.72 -27.11 -18.94
CA TYR A 134 29.52 -25.67 -18.77
C TYR A 134 30.83 -24.87 -18.79
N ALA A 135 31.93 -25.42 -18.24
CA ALA A 135 33.25 -24.83 -18.34
C ALA A 135 33.73 -24.74 -19.79
N LYS A 136 33.57 -25.82 -20.57
CA LYS A 136 33.87 -25.85 -22.02
C LYS A 136 33.00 -24.87 -22.82
N GLU A 137 31.74 -24.70 -22.44
CA GLU A 137 30.81 -23.77 -23.11
C GLU A 137 31.24 -22.29 -22.99
N ARG A 138 32.15 -21.95 -22.07
CA ARG A 138 32.74 -20.61 -22.01
C ARG A 138 33.61 -20.30 -23.23
N LEU A 139 34.32 -21.31 -23.73
CA LEU A 139 35.18 -21.23 -24.91
C LEU A 139 34.40 -21.53 -26.20
N THR A 140 33.43 -22.46 -26.14
CA THR A 140 32.76 -22.99 -27.35
C THR A 140 31.42 -22.35 -27.67
N LYS A 141 30.75 -21.70 -26.70
CA LYS A 141 29.45 -21.05 -26.90
C LYS A 141 29.45 -19.57 -26.56
N TRP A 142 30.00 -19.17 -25.41
CA TRP A 142 30.01 -17.76 -25.03
C TRP A 142 30.98 -16.98 -25.91
N ALA A 143 32.23 -17.43 -26.01
CA ALA A 143 33.23 -16.75 -26.84
C ALA A 143 32.86 -16.72 -28.33
N THR A 144 32.03 -17.64 -28.83
CA THR A 144 31.60 -17.71 -30.24
C THR A 144 30.20 -17.11 -30.50
N ASP A 145 29.55 -16.56 -29.47
CA ASP A 145 28.22 -15.95 -29.59
C ASP A 145 28.30 -14.75 -30.55
N PRO A 146 27.39 -14.62 -31.55
CA PRO A 146 27.49 -13.56 -32.55
C PRO A 146 27.52 -12.14 -31.97
N VAL A 147 26.76 -11.89 -30.89
CA VAL A 147 26.72 -10.57 -30.24
C VAL A 147 28.03 -10.31 -29.48
N VAL A 148 28.59 -11.34 -28.84
CA VAL A 148 29.89 -11.26 -28.16
C VAL A 148 31.02 -11.00 -29.16
N GLN A 149 31.01 -11.69 -30.30
CA GLN A 149 31.99 -11.53 -31.38
C GLN A 149 31.91 -10.14 -32.03
N GLU A 150 30.71 -9.63 -32.29
CA GLU A 150 30.52 -8.27 -32.80
C GLU A 150 31.04 -7.21 -31.82
N ALA A 151 30.61 -7.27 -30.55
CA ALA A 151 31.05 -6.36 -29.51
C ALA A 151 32.58 -6.40 -29.29
N SER A 152 33.16 -7.60 -29.33
CA SER A 152 34.60 -7.77 -29.17
C SER A 152 35.38 -7.27 -30.39
N GLY A 153 34.85 -7.43 -31.60
CA GLY A 153 35.50 -7.00 -32.84
C GLY A 153 35.71 -5.48 -32.93
N ASP A 154 34.85 -4.70 -32.26
CA ASP A 154 34.95 -3.24 -32.17
C ASP A 154 35.82 -2.75 -30.99
N HIS A 155 36.24 -3.66 -30.09
CA HIS A 155 37.02 -3.35 -28.90
C HIS A 155 38.53 -3.58 -29.11
N GLU A 156 39.40 -2.76 -28.50
CA GLU A 156 40.85 -2.86 -28.68
C GLU A 156 41.43 -4.21 -28.20
N ASP A 157 40.90 -4.72 -27.08
CA ASP A 157 41.22 -6.04 -26.53
C ASP A 157 40.34 -7.19 -27.08
N GLY A 158 39.66 -6.98 -28.20
CA GLY A 158 38.82 -8.00 -28.86
C GLY A 158 39.51 -9.33 -29.12
N TRP A 159 40.83 -9.28 -29.34
CA TRP A 159 41.70 -10.43 -29.59
C TRP A 159 41.65 -11.47 -28.45
N ILE A 160 41.36 -11.06 -27.20
CA ILE A 160 41.25 -11.97 -26.05
C ILE A 160 40.09 -12.96 -26.27
N VAL A 161 38.93 -12.46 -26.71
CA VAL A 161 37.73 -13.27 -26.97
C VAL A 161 37.95 -14.18 -28.18
N GLU A 162 38.60 -13.68 -29.24
CA GLU A 162 38.97 -14.49 -30.40
C GLU A 162 39.94 -15.64 -30.03
N ALA A 163 40.90 -15.37 -29.13
CA ALA A 163 41.83 -16.38 -28.65
C ALA A 163 41.14 -17.45 -27.79
N LEU A 164 40.15 -17.07 -26.96
CA LEU A 164 39.32 -18.03 -26.24
C LEU A 164 38.47 -18.89 -27.18
N ALA A 165 37.88 -18.29 -28.22
CA ALA A 165 37.14 -19.01 -29.24
C ALA A 165 38.04 -20.00 -29.99
N THR A 166 39.26 -19.58 -30.34
CA THR A 166 40.28 -20.43 -30.97
C THR A 166 40.64 -21.62 -30.09
N LEU A 167 40.86 -21.40 -28.79
CA LEU A 167 41.11 -22.49 -27.84
C LEU A 167 39.91 -23.43 -27.70
N GLY A 168 38.69 -22.92 -27.88
CA GLY A 168 37.47 -23.73 -27.93
C GLY A 168 37.39 -24.70 -29.11
N GLU A 169 38.23 -24.54 -30.14
CA GLU A 169 38.32 -25.49 -31.27
C GLU A 169 39.31 -26.63 -31.01
N ASP A 170 40.09 -26.56 -29.92
CA ASP A 170 41.08 -27.57 -29.54
C ASP A 170 40.46 -28.67 -28.66
N ASP A 171 40.11 -29.81 -29.27
CA ASP A 171 39.54 -30.97 -28.58
C ASP A 171 40.45 -31.48 -27.44
N ASP A 172 41.78 -31.43 -27.59
CA ASP A 172 42.71 -31.88 -26.54
C ASP A 172 42.66 -30.95 -25.31
N ALA A 173 42.47 -29.64 -25.53
CA ALA A 173 42.27 -28.68 -24.45
C ALA A 173 40.91 -28.89 -23.75
N LEU A 174 39.85 -29.12 -24.52
CA LEU A 174 38.52 -29.39 -24.00
C LEU A 174 38.47 -30.68 -23.16
N ASP A 175 39.08 -31.76 -23.64
CA ASP A 175 39.17 -33.03 -22.90
C ASP A 175 39.97 -32.85 -21.59
N ARG A 176 41.04 -32.05 -21.63
CA ARG A 176 41.83 -31.75 -20.43
C ARG A 176 41.05 -30.96 -19.37
N ILE A 177 40.18 -30.03 -19.77
CA ILE A 177 39.28 -29.30 -18.85
C ILE A 177 38.36 -30.29 -18.13
N GLU A 178 37.78 -31.24 -18.87
CA GLU A 178 36.85 -32.24 -18.34
C GLU A 178 37.53 -33.21 -17.38
N ASP A 179 38.68 -33.76 -17.76
CA ASP A 179 39.46 -34.69 -16.96
C ASP A 179 39.92 -34.06 -15.63
N GLU A 180 40.46 -32.83 -15.67
CA GLU A 180 40.93 -32.16 -14.47
C GLU A 180 39.78 -31.76 -13.54
N LEU A 181 38.68 -31.24 -14.07
CA LEU A 181 37.53 -30.85 -13.26
C LEU A 181 36.91 -32.07 -12.56
N THR A 182 36.73 -33.16 -13.29
CA THR A 182 36.22 -34.42 -12.74
C THR A 182 37.16 -34.98 -11.66
N THR A 183 38.47 -34.88 -11.88
CA THR A 183 39.48 -35.31 -10.91
C THR A 183 39.45 -34.46 -9.65
N LYS A 184 39.35 -33.12 -9.77
CA LYS A 184 39.34 -32.21 -8.61
C LYS A 184 38.09 -32.36 -7.76
N LEU A 185 36.93 -32.55 -8.38
CA LEU A 185 35.67 -32.77 -7.65
C LEU A 185 35.53 -34.20 -7.11
N GLY A 186 36.38 -35.15 -7.52
CA GLY A 186 36.36 -36.52 -7.00
C GLY A 186 35.06 -37.29 -7.27
N GLY A 187 34.23 -36.83 -8.22
CA GLY A 187 32.90 -37.38 -8.49
C GLY A 187 31.76 -36.72 -7.69
N GLU A 188 32.05 -35.74 -6.84
CA GLU A 188 31.05 -35.05 -6.04
C GLU A 188 30.27 -34.02 -6.89
N SER A 189 28.98 -33.89 -6.60
CA SER A 189 28.13 -32.89 -7.25
C SER A 189 28.13 -31.61 -6.43
N THR A 190 28.14 -30.46 -7.10
CA THR A 190 28.13 -29.15 -6.45
C THR A 190 27.27 -28.15 -7.21
N THR A 191 26.93 -27.04 -6.56
CA THR A 191 26.34 -25.87 -7.20
C THR A 191 27.42 -24.80 -7.26
N ALA A 192 27.79 -24.38 -8.46
CA ALA A 192 28.94 -23.49 -8.64
C ALA A 192 28.73 -22.46 -9.75
N LEU A 193 29.45 -21.34 -9.63
CA LEU A 193 29.76 -20.45 -10.73
C LEU A 193 30.93 -21.01 -11.53
N LEU A 194 30.84 -20.93 -12.86
CA LEU A 194 31.90 -21.34 -13.78
C LEU A 194 32.37 -20.15 -14.59
N THR A 195 33.67 -19.87 -14.54
CA THR A 195 34.25 -18.69 -15.19
C THR A 195 35.63 -18.95 -15.79
N VAL A 196 36.23 -17.93 -16.41
CA VAL A 196 37.54 -17.97 -17.04
C VAL A 196 38.43 -16.87 -16.46
N ARG A 197 39.67 -17.21 -16.09
CA ARG A 197 40.73 -16.23 -15.87
C ARG A 197 41.74 -16.32 -16.99
N VAL A 198 42.21 -15.16 -17.46
CA VAL A 198 43.17 -15.09 -18.56
C VAL A 198 44.46 -14.41 -18.13
N LYS A 199 45.58 -14.84 -18.69
CA LYS A 199 46.88 -14.19 -18.52
C LYS A 199 47.31 -13.60 -19.85
N THR A 200 47.44 -12.29 -19.92
CA THR A 200 47.75 -11.55 -21.17
C THR A 200 49.24 -11.23 -21.33
N GLU A 201 50.00 -11.17 -20.24
CA GLU A 201 51.43 -10.90 -20.24
C GLU A 201 52.26 -12.07 -19.68
N PRO A 202 53.46 -12.39 -20.21
CA PRO A 202 54.24 -13.56 -19.80
C PRO A 202 54.62 -13.58 -18.31
N ASP A 203 54.87 -12.41 -17.73
CA ASP A 203 55.19 -12.23 -16.30
C ASP A 203 53.99 -11.66 -15.51
N GLY A 204 52.83 -11.53 -16.15
CA GLY A 204 51.61 -11.00 -15.55
C GLY A 204 50.83 -12.03 -14.71
N GLU A 205 49.90 -11.52 -13.92
CA GLU A 205 48.95 -12.34 -13.17
C GLU A 205 47.74 -12.73 -14.03
N TYR A 206 47.02 -13.76 -13.59
CA TYR A 206 45.74 -14.13 -14.19
C TYR A 206 44.66 -13.11 -13.80
N GLN A 207 44.09 -12.44 -14.79
CA GLN A 207 43.05 -11.43 -14.64
C GLN A 207 41.67 -12.09 -14.60
N TRP A 208 40.77 -11.53 -13.80
CA TRP A 208 39.37 -11.97 -13.73
C TRP A 208 38.52 -11.29 -14.81
N PRO A 209 37.32 -11.82 -15.11
CA PRO A 209 36.45 -11.19 -16.08
C PRO A 209 36.11 -9.73 -15.80
N GLY A 210 35.88 -9.37 -14.54
CA GLY A 210 35.61 -7.99 -14.12
C GLY A 210 36.79 -7.04 -14.30
N ASP A 211 38.02 -7.58 -14.34
CA ASP A 211 39.23 -6.82 -14.59
C ASP A 211 39.43 -6.48 -16.08
N LEU A 212 38.59 -7.03 -16.98
CA LEU A 212 38.73 -6.94 -18.43
C LEU A 212 37.56 -6.21 -19.09
N ASP A 213 37.82 -5.02 -19.62
CA ASP A 213 36.78 -4.18 -20.25
C ASP A 213 36.12 -4.87 -21.45
N VAL A 214 36.86 -5.65 -22.24
CA VAL A 214 36.29 -6.43 -23.37
C VAL A 214 35.22 -7.43 -22.92
N PHE A 215 35.40 -8.11 -21.77
CA PHE A 215 34.41 -9.05 -21.28
C PHE A 215 33.19 -8.35 -20.72
N LYS A 216 33.39 -7.20 -20.04
CA LYS A 216 32.29 -6.37 -19.54
C LYS A 216 31.47 -5.75 -20.66
N GLU A 217 32.12 -5.28 -21.73
CA GLU A 217 31.44 -4.72 -22.89
C GLU A 217 30.66 -5.81 -23.66
N ALA A 218 31.27 -6.97 -23.89
CA ALA A 218 30.58 -8.11 -24.51
C ALA A 218 29.36 -8.56 -23.68
N MET A 219 29.49 -8.62 -22.35
CA MET A 219 28.38 -8.90 -21.43
C MET A 219 27.25 -7.86 -21.57
N ARG A 220 27.61 -6.57 -21.55
CA ARG A 220 26.67 -5.46 -21.70
C ARG A 220 25.89 -5.58 -23.00
N GLN A 221 26.57 -5.69 -24.15
CA GLN A 221 25.91 -5.79 -25.46
C GLN A 221 25.00 -7.03 -25.56
N ARG A 222 25.44 -8.15 -24.99
CA ARG A 222 24.64 -9.38 -24.97
C ARG A 222 23.37 -9.24 -24.13
N LYS A 223 23.43 -8.54 -22.98
CA LYS A 223 22.22 -8.24 -22.17
C LYS A 223 21.30 -7.29 -22.92
N LEU A 224 21.83 -6.21 -23.49
CA LEU A 224 21.06 -5.22 -24.25
C LEU A 224 20.35 -5.81 -25.46
N SER A 225 20.99 -6.73 -26.18
CA SER A 225 20.41 -7.43 -27.34
C SER A 225 19.12 -8.19 -26.99
N LYS A 226 18.92 -8.58 -25.72
CA LYS A 226 17.69 -9.23 -25.27
C LYS A 226 16.58 -8.28 -24.89
N LEU A 227 16.91 -7.08 -24.39
CA LEU A 227 15.91 -6.09 -24.00
C LEU A 227 15.02 -5.69 -25.19
N VAL A 228 15.63 -5.49 -26.37
CA VAL A 228 14.89 -5.04 -27.56
C VAL A 228 13.96 -6.12 -28.15
N THR A 229 14.24 -7.40 -27.90
CA THR A 229 13.45 -8.54 -28.42
C THR A 229 12.38 -9.07 -27.45
N LYS A 230 12.16 -8.38 -26.33
CA LYS A 230 11.26 -8.84 -25.25
C LYS A 230 9.80 -8.81 -25.70
N ASN A 231 8.94 -9.62 -25.05
CA ASN A 231 7.50 -9.73 -25.32
C ASN A 231 7.14 -10.13 -26.77
N LYS A 232 8.04 -10.85 -27.46
CA LYS A 232 7.93 -11.23 -28.88
C LYS A 232 8.07 -10.05 -29.86
N ALA A 233 8.67 -8.95 -29.42
CA ALA A 233 9.15 -7.92 -30.33
C ALA A 233 10.26 -8.48 -31.23
N ASP A 234 10.30 -8.05 -32.48
CA ASP A 234 11.46 -8.23 -33.33
C ASP A 234 12.56 -7.21 -32.95
N ASP A 235 12.20 -5.93 -32.72
CA ASP A 235 13.09 -4.87 -32.22
C ASP A 235 12.28 -3.67 -31.68
N SER A 236 12.07 -3.62 -30.35
CA SER A 236 11.41 -2.50 -29.66
C SER A 236 12.40 -1.41 -29.24
N SER A 237 13.13 -0.83 -30.20
CA SER A 237 14.07 0.27 -29.94
C SER A 237 14.01 1.41 -30.96
N GLY A 238 14.39 2.61 -30.51
CA GLY A 238 14.46 3.80 -31.36
C GLY A 238 14.98 5.05 -30.66
N GLU A 239 15.15 6.13 -31.41
CA GLU A 239 15.68 7.41 -30.92
C GLU A 239 14.58 8.27 -30.27
N ALA A 240 14.65 8.46 -28.95
CA ALA A 240 13.69 9.27 -28.19
C ALA A 240 14.39 10.02 -27.04
N THR A 241 13.61 10.75 -26.24
CA THR A 241 14.11 11.40 -25.01
C THR A 241 13.90 10.44 -23.86
N ASP A 242 14.97 10.06 -23.18
CA ASP A 242 14.91 9.19 -22.02
C ASP A 242 14.11 9.85 -20.89
N LEU A 243 13.10 9.14 -20.38
CA LEU A 243 12.21 9.59 -19.31
C LEU A 243 12.94 9.76 -17.97
N VAL A 244 14.08 9.09 -17.80
CA VAL A 244 14.89 9.18 -16.57
C VAL A 244 15.89 10.33 -16.68
N THR A 245 16.76 10.29 -17.70
CA THR A 245 17.88 11.26 -17.80
C THR A 245 17.52 12.55 -18.54
N GLY A 246 16.41 12.59 -19.27
CA GLY A 246 16.03 13.70 -20.15
C GLY A 246 16.92 13.86 -21.38
N GLN A 247 17.88 12.96 -21.61
CA GLN A 247 18.79 13.03 -22.75
C GLN A 247 18.17 12.36 -23.98
N ARG A 248 18.48 12.89 -25.18
CA ARG A 248 18.09 12.26 -26.43
C ARG A 248 19.08 11.15 -26.78
N THR A 249 18.60 9.91 -26.82
CA THR A 249 19.43 8.73 -27.05
C THR A 249 18.59 7.58 -27.64
N ARG A 250 19.23 6.44 -27.89
CA ARG A 250 18.54 5.18 -28.19
C ARG A 250 17.83 4.67 -26.93
N THR A 251 16.54 4.37 -27.09
CA THR A 251 15.65 3.95 -26.01
C THR A 251 14.93 2.65 -26.37
N VAL A 252 14.43 1.97 -25.34
CA VAL A 252 13.68 0.72 -25.44
C VAL A 252 12.31 0.85 -24.79
N GLY A 253 11.31 0.11 -25.29
CA GLY A 253 9.91 0.22 -24.84
C GLY A 253 9.38 -0.93 -24.00
N THR A 254 10.14 -2.01 -23.86
CA THR A 254 9.67 -3.29 -23.29
C THR A 254 10.53 -3.76 -22.11
N SER A 255 11.20 -2.83 -21.42
CA SER A 255 12.01 -3.16 -20.24
C SER A 255 11.19 -3.92 -19.19
N GLU A 256 11.86 -4.76 -18.40
CA GLU A 256 11.21 -5.30 -17.20
C GLU A 256 10.80 -4.16 -16.28
N ASP A 257 9.68 -4.36 -15.60
CA ASP A 257 9.11 -3.39 -14.72
C ASP A 257 8.83 -4.05 -13.38
N PRO A 258 9.46 -3.60 -12.29
CA PRO A 258 9.29 -4.18 -10.95
C PRO A 258 7.83 -4.36 -10.53
N GLN A 259 6.94 -3.44 -10.92
CA GLN A 259 5.52 -3.50 -10.58
C GLN A 259 4.65 -4.12 -11.69
N ASN A 260 5.26 -4.57 -12.80
CA ASN A 260 4.56 -5.10 -13.98
C ASN A 260 3.47 -4.18 -14.54
N TYR A 261 3.64 -2.87 -14.36
CA TYR A 261 2.74 -1.79 -14.78
C TYR A 261 2.72 -1.62 -16.30
N PHE A 262 3.86 -1.85 -16.97
CA PHE A 262 4.02 -1.64 -18.42
C PHE A 262 4.31 -2.93 -19.20
N LEU A 263 3.45 -3.95 -19.06
CA LEU A 263 3.63 -5.21 -19.78
C LEU A 263 2.93 -5.19 -21.14
N GLY A 264 3.63 -5.64 -22.19
CA GLY A 264 3.04 -5.85 -23.53
C GLY A 264 1.87 -6.85 -23.56
N LYS A 265 1.57 -7.55 -22.47
CA LYS A 265 0.40 -8.41 -22.32
C LYS A 265 -0.89 -7.66 -21.92
N GLN A 266 -0.80 -6.37 -21.59
CA GLN A 266 -1.92 -5.47 -21.25
C GLN A 266 -2.42 -4.65 -22.47
N LEU A 267 -2.33 -5.21 -23.68
CA LEU A 267 -2.79 -4.56 -24.94
C LEU A 267 -4.24 -4.03 -24.87
N GLU A 268 -5.07 -4.63 -24.02
CA GLU A 268 -6.48 -4.25 -23.82
C GLU A 268 -6.63 -2.92 -23.04
N LYS A 269 -5.65 -2.57 -22.19
CA LYS A 269 -5.64 -1.33 -21.38
C LYS A 269 -5.00 -0.13 -22.07
N PHE A 270 -4.20 -0.36 -23.11
CA PHE A 270 -3.56 0.69 -23.91
C PHE A 270 -4.00 0.58 -25.39
N PRO A 271 -5.13 1.21 -25.77
CA PRO A 271 -5.61 1.18 -27.14
C PRO A 271 -4.54 1.68 -28.13
N GLY A 272 -4.04 0.79 -28.98
CA GLY A 272 -3.01 1.13 -29.97
C GLY A 272 -1.56 0.92 -29.52
N LEU A 273 -1.31 0.23 -28.40
CA LEU A 273 0.04 -0.21 -28.03
C LEU A 273 0.59 -1.16 -29.10
N ASP A 274 1.59 -0.68 -29.82
CA ASP A 274 2.41 -1.47 -30.74
C ASP A 274 3.70 -1.82 -30.01
N ILE A 275 3.95 -3.11 -29.80
CA ILE A 275 5.09 -3.60 -29.03
C ILE A 275 6.41 -3.17 -29.69
N GLU A 276 6.46 -3.07 -31.03
CA GLU A 276 7.65 -2.60 -31.75
C GLU A 276 7.90 -1.10 -31.55
N GLU A 277 6.86 -0.33 -31.22
CA GLU A 277 6.91 1.13 -31.11
C GLU A 277 6.71 1.63 -29.67
N ALA A 278 6.68 0.73 -28.69
CA ALA A 278 6.50 1.05 -27.27
C ALA A 278 7.59 2.00 -26.74
N TRP A 279 8.77 2.01 -27.36
CA TRP A 279 9.86 2.94 -27.04
C TRP A 279 9.48 4.40 -27.27
N ARG A 280 8.40 4.70 -28.02
CA ARG A 280 7.90 6.07 -28.21
C ARG A 280 7.10 6.57 -27.02
N THR A 281 6.40 5.69 -26.32
CA THR A 281 5.52 6.05 -25.20
C THR A 281 6.20 5.83 -23.85
N HIS A 282 7.11 4.85 -23.78
CA HIS A 282 7.91 4.54 -22.59
C HIS A 282 9.39 4.57 -22.95
N SER A 283 9.87 5.73 -23.39
CA SER A 283 11.25 5.91 -23.83
C SER A 283 12.22 5.89 -22.64
N ILE A 284 12.86 4.75 -22.40
CA ILE A 284 13.93 4.62 -21.39
C ILE A 284 15.22 4.24 -22.10
N SER A 285 16.34 4.88 -21.74
CA SER A 285 17.64 4.51 -22.30
C SER A 285 18.02 3.07 -21.93
N GLU A 286 18.80 2.41 -22.78
CA GLU A 286 19.19 1.00 -22.60
C GLU A 286 19.83 0.73 -21.22
N ASP A 287 20.74 1.59 -20.77
CA ASP A 287 21.38 1.47 -19.46
C ASP A 287 20.39 1.76 -18.32
N ALA A 288 19.56 2.79 -18.45
CA ALA A 288 18.54 3.11 -17.42
C ALA A 288 17.49 2.00 -17.30
N ALA A 289 17.15 1.34 -18.41
CA ALA A 289 16.26 0.19 -18.40
C ALA A 289 16.85 -0.92 -17.54
N VAL A 290 18.14 -1.26 -17.70
CA VAL A 290 18.83 -2.25 -16.86
C VAL A 290 18.84 -1.82 -15.39
N THR A 291 19.14 -0.56 -15.10
CA THR A 291 19.13 -0.05 -13.71
C THR A 291 17.74 -0.18 -13.07
N VAL A 292 16.67 0.17 -13.80
CA VAL A 292 15.28 0.01 -13.32
C VAL A 292 14.95 -1.45 -12.97
N MET A 293 15.48 -2.42 -13.71
CA MET A 293 15.27 -3.85 -13.39
C MET A 293 15.84 -4.22 -12.01
N ASN A 294 16.95 -3.61 -11.60
CA ASN A 294 17.59 -3.89 -10.32
C ASN A 294 16.82 -3.31 -9.12
N ALA A 295 15.78 -2.51 -9.37
CA ALA A 295 14.97 -1.90 -8.30
C ALA A 295 13.99 -2.90 -7.65
N GLU A 296 13.82 -4.10 -8.22
CA GLU A 296 12.82 -5.10 -7.80
C GLU A 296 12.87 -5.36 -6.30
N THR A 297 14.05 -5.58 -5.72
CA THR A 297 14.22 -5.85 -4.28
C THR A 297 13.61 -4.75 -3.42
N PHE A 298 13.95 -3.48 -3.69
CA PHE A 298 13.43 -2.35 -2.92
C PHE A 298 11.96 -2.04 -3.21
N VAL A 299 11.51 -2.20 -4.46
CA VAL A 299 10.10 -2.02 -4.81
C VAL A 299 9.23 -3.08 -4.11
N GLU A 300 9.64 -4.35 -4.13
CA GLU A 300 8.89 -5.45 -3.51
C GLU A 300 8.99 -5.46 -1.98
N ALA A 301 9.98 -4.82 -1.39
CA ALA A 301 10.07 -4.57 0.05
C ALA A 301 9.07 -3.49 0.50
N CYS A 302 8.78 -2.50 -0.35
CA CYS A 302 7.85 -1.41 -0.08
C CYS A 302 6.39 -1.74 -0.43
N LYS A 303 5.98 -3.01 -0.33
CA LYS A 303 4.61 -3.46 -0.63
C LYS A 303 3.87 -3.86 0.64
N TYR A 304 2.57 -3.62 0.67
CA TYR A 304 1.66 -4.17 1.67
C TYR A 304 0.44 -4.79 0.97
N PRO A 305 0.14 -6.08 1.19
CA PRO A 305 -1.02 -6.73 0.61
C PRO A 305 -2.29 -6.36 1.37
N THR A 306 -3.30 -5.82 0.67
CA THR A 306 -4.60 -5.47 1.25
C THR A 306 -5.69 -5.46 0.17
N PHE A 307 -6.94 -5.76 0.52
CA PHE A 307 -8.08 -5.84 -0.41
C PHE A 307 -7.85 -6.73 -1.65
N GLY A 308 -7.11 -7.83 -1.48
CA GLY A 308 -6.71 -8.69 -2.61
C GLY A 308 -5.68 -8.08 -3.57
N ALA A 309 -5.25 -6.84 -3.34
CA ALA A 309 -4.27 -6.12 -4.15
C ALA A 309 -2.90 -6.00 -3.44
N LYS A 310 -1.86 -5.73 -4.21
CA LYS A 310 -0.56 -5.26 -3.71
C LYS A 310 -0.56 -3.74 -3.74
N VAL A 311 -0.55 -3.09 -2.58
CA VAL A 311 -0.37 -1.65 -2.49
C VAL A 311 1.11 -1.35 -2.26
N TYR A 312 1.71 -0.59 -3.17
CA TYR A 312 3.10 -0.17 -3.06
C TYR A 312 3.17 1.24 -2.47
N TYR A 313 4.09 1.45 -1.54
CA TYR A 313 4.36 2.72 -0.86
C TYR A 313 5.83 3.06 -1.06
N LEU A 314 6.19 3.68 -2.18
CA LEU A 314 7.59 3.92 -2.53
C LEU A 314 8.05 5.28 -1.97
N PRO A 315 8.83 5.33 -0.87
CA PRO A 315 9.36 6.58 -0.32
C PRO A 315 10.30 7.29 -1.29
N TYR A 316 10.19 8.60 -1.39
CA TYR A 316 11.15 9.42 -2.13
C TYR A 316 11.12 10.87 -1.65
N PHE A 317 12.24 11.57 -1.78
CA PHE A 317 12.32 13.00 -1.48
C PHE A 317 11.92 13.83 -2.71
N PHE A 318 10.95 14.72 -2.53
CA PHE A 318 10.44 15.57 -3.60
C PHE A 318 11.49 16.57 -4.10
N GLY A 319 11.66 16.64 -5.42
CA GLY A 319 12.64 17.51 -6.06
C GLY A 319 13.99 16.81 -6.24
N ARG A 320 15.09 17.56 -6.06
CA ARG A 320 16.46 17.01 -6.08
C ARG A 320 16.87 16.75 -4.64
N ALA A 321 16.93 15.49 -4.26
CA ALA A 321 17.42 15.06 -2.97
C ALA A 321 18.91 15.40 -2.80
N SER A 322 19.26 15.88 -1.62
CA SER A 322 20.62 16.00 -1.14
C SER A 322 21.20 14.63 -0.81
N THR A 323 22.53 14.54 -0.72
CA THR A 323 23.20 13.30 -0.31
C THR A 323 22.69 12.78 1.04
N GLU A 324 22.38 13.66 1.99
CA GLU A 324 21.90 13.24 3.32
C GLU A 324 20.52 12.60 3.23
N GLU A 325 19.58 13.23 2.51
CA GLU A 325 18.27 12.65 2.21
C GLU A 325 18.38 11.32 1.46
N ILE A 326 19.41 11.14 0.62
CA ILE A 326 19.65 9.87 -0.06
C ILE A 326 20.14 8.78 0.91
N TYR A 327 20.96 9.12 1.91
CA TYR A 327 21.33 8.16 2.96
C TYR A 327 20.11 7.78 3.80
N GLU A 328 19.25 8.74 4.13
CA GLU A 328 18.00 8.49 4.85
C GLU A 328 17.05 7.59 4.04
N LEU A 329 16.89 7.87 2.75
CA LEU A 329 16.13 7.00 1.84
C LEU A 329 16.73 5.59 1.78
N TYR A 330 18.05 5.47 1.64
CA TYR A 330 18.70 4.16 1.63
C TYR A 330 18.47 3.40 2.94
N ASN A 331 18.49 4.08 4.09
CA ASN A 331 18.20 3.47 5.39
C ASN A 331 16.78 2.89 5.44
N LEU A 332 15.77 3.67 5.03
CA LEU A 332 14.38 3.22 4.94
C LEU A 332 14.23 1.97 4.06
N LEU A 333 14.87 1.98 2.88
CA LEU A 333 14.81 0.85 1.95
C LEU A 333 15.55 -0.38 2.48
N TYR A 334 16.67 -0.17 3.17
CA TYR A 334 17.43 -1.22 3.82
C TYR A 334 16.59 -1.90 4.90
N GLN A 335 16.02 -1.13 5.83
CA GLN A 335 15.14 -1.63 6.90
C GLN A 335 13.94 -2.36 6.32
N ALA A 336 13.25 -1.79 5.32
CA ALA A 336 12.13 -2.44 4.65
C ALA A 336 12.50 -3.80 4.03
N THR A 337 13.78 -4.01 3.66
CA THR A 337 14.26 -5.26 3.06
C THR A 337 14.73 -6.27 4.12
N THR A 338 15.29 -5.81 5.24
CA THR A 338 15.96 -6.67 6.22
C THR A 338 15.17 -6.92 7.49
N GLU A 339 14.21 -6.07 7.81
CA GLU A 339 13.35 -6.19 8.99
C GLU A 339 12.06 -6.91 8.59
N ASP A 340 11.71 -7.94 9.38
CA ASP A 340 10.48 -8.72 9.23
C ASP A 340 9.52 -8.29 10.34
N ASP A 341 8.75 -7.24 10.04
CA ASP A 341 7.69 -6.70 10.88
C ASP A 341 6.41 -6.55 10.03
N ASP A 342 5.27 -6.43 10.71
CA ASP A 342 3.97 -6.27 10.06
C ASP A 342 3.64 -4.79 9.74
N LEU A 343 4.61 -3.87 9.86
CA LEU A 343 4.40 -2.45 9.65
C LEU A 343 4.37 -2.10 8.16
N THR A 344 3.44 -1.23 7.77
CA THR A 344 3.46 -0.62 6.45
C THR A 344 4.70 0.27 6.27
N PRO A 345 5.19 0.50 5.04
CA PRO A 345 6.29 1.43 4.81
C PRO A 345 6.01 2.87 5.28
N VAL A 346 4.73 3.24 5.38
CA VAL A 346 4.29 4.54 5.93
C VAL A 346 4.50 4.58 7.44
N GLU A 347 4.21 3.51 8.17
CA GLU A 347 4.45 3.42 9.61
C GLU A 347 5.94 3.49 9.93
N LYS A 348 6.77 2.70 9.22
CA LYS A 348 8.24 2.73 9.37
C LYS A 348 8.79 4.14 9.21
N ALA A 349 8.38 4.82 8.14
CA ALA A 349 8.79 6.20 7.91
C ALA A 349 8.20 7.18 8.94
N CYS A 350 6.98 6.96 9.42
CA CYS A 350 6.44 7.75 10.53
C CYS A 350 7.31 7.60 11.77
N GLU A 351 7.77 6.41 12.13
CA GLU A 351 8.65 6.13 13.29
C GLU A 351 10.03 6.81 13.15
N ASP A 352 10.66 6.70 11.98
CA ASP A 352 11.99 7.28 11.74
C ASP A 352 11.99 8.81 11.68
N PHE A 353 10.87 9.41 11.26
CA PHE A 353 10.75 10.86 11.04
C PHE A 353 9.80 11.57 12.02
N GLN A 354 9.42 10.94 13.14
CA GLN A 354 8.42 11.48 14.10
C GLN A 354 8.68 12.94 14.52
N ASP A 355 9.96 13.31 14.67
CA ASP A 355 10.39 14.63 15.18
C ASP A 355 10.89 15.59 14.09
N GLN A 356 10.84 15.20 12.81
CA GLN A 356 11.37 15.99 11.71
C GLN A 356 10.26 16.68 10.91
N ASP A 357 10.50 17.92 10.48
CA ASP A 357 9.66 18.61 9.50
C ASP A 357 9.98 18.07 8.10
N ASP A 358 9.61 16.81 7.86
CA ASP A 358 9.90 16.13 6.61
C ASP A 358 8.75 16.30 5.60
N THR A 359 8.48 17.56 5.29
CA THR A 359 7.55 17.89 4.21
C THR A 359 8.09 17.54 2.83
N ALA A 360 9.36 17.13 2.72
CA ALA A 360 10.02 16.75 1.48
C ALA A 360 9.80 15.26 1.14
N LEU A 361 9.76 14.37 2.13
CA LEU A 361 9.43 12.96 1.94
C LEU A 361 8.00 12.78 1.45
N ARG A 362 7.89 11.95 0.42
CA ARG A 362 6.67 11.59 -0.29
C ARG A 362 6.65 10.09 -0.51
N PHE A 363 5.46 9.58 -0.80
CA PHE A 363 5.25 8.21 -1.23
C PHE A 363 4.61 8.24 -2.61
N TYR A 364 5.19 7.49 -3.55
CA TYR A 364 4.42 7.04 -4.69
C TYR A 364 3.58 5.86 -4.21
N VAL A 365 2.27 6.05 -4.20
CA VAL A 365 1.31 5.02 -3.81
C VAL A 365 0.68 4.46 -5.08
N SER A 366 0.68 3.14 -5.22
CA SER A 366 -0.03 2.47 -6.32
C SER A 366 -0.63 1.14 -5.85
N ALA A 367 -1.91 0.94 -6.10
CA ALA A 367 -2.60 -0.33 -5.85
C ALA A 367 -2.65 -1.18 -7.12
N VAL A 368 -2.04 -2.36 -7.08
CA VAL A 368 -1.90 -3.25 -8.24
C VAL A 368 -2.36 -4.67 -7.90
N MET A 369 -3.27 -5.24 -8.69
CA MET A 369 -3.74 -6.61 -8.50
C MET A 369 -3.15 -7.57 -9.53
N PRO A 370 -2.58 -8.71 -9.09
CA PRO A 370 -2.10 -9.74 -9.99
C PRO A 370 -3.24 -10.61 -10.51
N HIS A 371 -3.33 -10.79 -11.84
CA HIS A 371 -4.17 -11.80 -12.48
C HIS A 371 -3.34 -12.96 -13.08
N GLN A 372 -4.02 -14.03 -13.50
CA GLN A 372 -3.38 -15.16 -14.19
C GLN A 372 -2.65 -14.71 -15.48
N MET A 373 -1.48 -15.29 -15.74
CA MET A 373 -0.59 -15.05 -16.90
C MET A 373 0.25 -13.74 -16.92
N SER A 374 0.55 -13.17 -15.75
CA SER A 374 1.33 -11.92 -15.62
C SER A 374 0.60 -10.71 -16.22
N ARG A 375 -0.71 -10.62 -15.99
CA ARG A 375 -1.50 -9.41 -16.24
C ARG A 375 -1.74 -8.75 -14.89
N TYR A 376 -1.51 -7.46 -14.80
CA TYR A 376 -1.71 -6.70 -13.58
C TYR A 376 -2.68 -5.56 -13.85
N ASP A 377 -3.60 -5.35 -12.93
CA ASP A 377 -4.56 -4.26 -12.99
C ASP A 377 -4.15 -3.18 -12.01
N VAL A 378 -4.26 -1.91 -12.40
CA VAL A 378 -3.92 -0.76 -11.55
C VAL A 378 -5.24 -0.09 -11.16
N PHE A 379 -5.47 0.04 -9.86
CA PHE A 379 -6.76 0.45 -9.28
C PHE A 379 -6.71 1.89 -8.77
N GLY A 380 -5.53 2.38 -8.40
CA GLY A 380 -5.33 3.77 -8.00
C GLY A 380 -3.84 4.09 -7.91
N GLU A 381 -3.49 5.35 -8.19
CA GLU A 381 -2.13 5.84 -8.05
C GLU A 381 -2.09 7.31 -7.61
N THR A 382 -1.07 7.65 -6.83
CA THR A 382 -0.71 9.04 -6.54
C THR A 382 0.79 9.17 -6.35
N LEU A 383 1.37 10.23 -6.92
CA LEU A 383 2.77 10.61 -6.66
C LEU A 383 2.92 11.41 -5.37
N ASN A 384 1.83 11.89 -4.78
CA ASN A 384 1.87 12.91 -3.74
C ASN A 384 1.58 12.38 -2.33
N GLY A 385 1.68 11.07 -2.10
CA GLY A 385 1.45 10.50 -0.78
C GLY A 385 2.30 11.19 0.28
N ARG A 386 1.71 11.62 1.41
CA ARG A 386 2.44 12.31 2.48
C ARG A 386 2.18 11.62 3.81
N LEU A 387 3.20 11.53 4.66
CA LEU A 387 3.06 10.99 6.02
C LEU A 387 2.04 11.75 6.86
N LEU A 388 1.88 13.06 6.61
CA LEU A 388 1.01 13.93 7.39
C LEU A 388 -0.43 13.43 7.41
N TYR A 389 -0.99 13.08 6.26
CA TYR A 389 -2.41 12.74 6.13
C TYR A 389 -2.83 11.48 6.92
N PRO A 390 -2.21 10.30 6.74
CA PRO A 390 -2.59 9.11 7.50
C PRO A 390 -2.33 9.27 9.00
N ARG A 391 -1.22 9.93 9.38
CA ARG A 391 -0.85 10.20 10.77
C ARG A 391 -1.84 11.13 11.46
N ASP A 392 -2.17 12.23 10.82
CA ASP A 392 -3.08 13.20 11.41
C ASP A 392 -4.52 12.67 11.39
N LEU A 393 -4.94 11.92 10.37
CA LEU A 393 -6.24 11.24 10.39
C LEU A 393 -6.35 10.27 11.57
N ALA A 394 -5.33 9.42 11.80
CA ALA A 394 -5.29 8.52 12.95
C ALA A 394 -5.39 9.27 14.29
N ARG A 395 -4.65 10.38 14.44
CA ARG A 395 -4.73 11.23 15.64
C ARG A 395 -6.11 11.86 15.83
N HIS A 396 -6.72 12.35 14.76
CA HIS A 396 -8.06 12.95 14.83
C HIS A 396 -9.11 11.89 15.16
N HIS A 397 -9.01 10.70 14.57
CA HIS A 397 -9.89 9.58 14.93
C HIS A 397 -9.78 9.23 16.42
N ASN A 398 -8.56 9.04 16.93
CA ASN A 398 -8.33 8.78 18.36
C ASN A 398 -8.94 9.87 19.24
N ARG A 399 -8.70 11.15 18.91
CA ARG A 399 -9.28 12.29 19.64
C ARG A 399 -10.82 12.25 19.64
N ILE A 400 -11.45 11.91 18.51
CA ILE A 400 -12.91 11.82 18.43
C ILE A 400 -13.43 10.76 19.42
N VAL A 401 -12.83 9.57 19.43
CA VAL A 401 -13.35 8.46 20.25
C VAL A 401 -12.97 8.56 21.73
N SER A 402 -11.83 9.16 22.09
CA SER A 402 -11.38 9.24 23.48
C SER A 402 -11.77 10.51 24.22
N ASP A 403 -11.90 11.63 23.51
CA ASP A 403 -11.96 12.94 24.17
C ASP A 403 -13.27 13.68 23.95
N THR A 404 -14.16 13.23 23.06
CA THR A 404 -15.38 13.99 22.73
C THR A 404 -16.61 13.47 23.46
N SER A 405 -17.51 14.40 23.78
CA SER A 405 -18.81 14.14 24.39
C SER A 405 -19.77 13.30 23.51
N ALA A 406 -19.42 13.01 22.26
CA ALA A 406 -20.17 12.09 21.40
C ALA A 406 -19.99 10.62 21.81
N PHE A 407 -18.81 10.27 22.33
CA PHE A 407 -18.43 8.90 22.70
C PHE A 407 -18.14 8.75 24.20
N ASN A 408 -17.95 9.87 24.91
CA ASN A 408 -17.62 9.92 26.33
C ASN A 408 -18.65 10.74 27.11
N THR A 409 -18.71 10.49 28.42
CA THR A 409 -19.65 11.13 29.35
C THR A 409 -19.06 11.11 30.75
N ASP A 410 -19.11 12.24 31.44
CA ASP A 410 -18.75 12.37 32.86
C ASP A 410 -19.97 12.30 33.79
N THR A 411 -21.13 11.89 33.27
CA THR A 411 -22.40 11.84 34.00
C THR A 411 -22.86 10.40 34.24
N ASP A 412 -23.80 10.20 35.17
CA ASP A 412 -24.45 8.88 35.41
C ASP A 412 -25.36 8.43 34.24
N TRP A 413 -25.21 9.01 33.06
CA TRP A 413 -25.97 8.73 31.85
C TRP A 413 -24.99 8.44 30.72
N SER A 414 -25.30 7.41 29.93
CA SER A 414 -24.46 6.97 28.81
C SER A 414 -24.19 8.10 27.80
N ALA A 415 -23.07 7.99 27.08
CA ALA A 415 -22.74 8.88 25.98
C ALA A 415 -23.79 8.79 24.84
N PRO A 416 -23.81 9.74 23.89
CA PRO A 416 -24.64 9.65 22.69
C PRO A 416 -24.40 8.36 21.88
N LEU A 417 -23.15 7.94 21.71
CA LEU A 417 -22.77 6.76 20.95
C LEU A 417 -22.03 5.73 21.82
N PRO A 418 -22.20 4.43 21.52
CA PRO A 418 -21.55 3.38 22.28
C PRO A 418 -20.07 3.23 21.90
N THR A 419 -19.24 2.83 22.87
CA THR A 419 -17.85 2.40 22.68
C THR A 419 -17.68 0.93 23.09
N ASN A 420 -16.62 0.28 22.62
CA ASN A 420 -16.30 -1.10 23.00
C ASN A 420 -14.81 -1.39 22.80
N GLU A 421 -14.14 -1.96 23.81
CA GLU A 421 -12.69 -2.26 23.76
C GLU A 421 -12.29 -3.27 22.68
N ASN A 422 -13.23 -4.11 22.23
CA ASN A 422 -12.98 -5.09 21.15
C ASN A 422 -13.21 -4.51 19.75
N TRP A 423 -13.54 -3.21 19.64
CA TRP A 423 -13.77 -2.53 18.38
C TRP A 423 -12.74 -1.42 18.20
N GLY A 424 -11.69 -1.67 17.41
CA GLY A 424 -10.54 -0.75 17.27
C GLY A 424 -10.89 0.68 16.84
N LEU A 425 -11.98 0.90 16.10
CA LEU A 425 -12.45 2.25 15.73
C LEU A 425 -13.33 2.94 16.79
N LEU A 426 -13.45 2.34 17.97
CA LEU A 426 -14.21 2.88 19.11
C LEU A 426 -13.34 3.01 20.37
N THR A 427 -12.02 2.83 20.21
CA THR A 427 -11.02 3.04 21.25
C THR A 427 -9.86 3.80 20.69
N ALA A 428 -9.27 4.69 21.48
CA ALA A 428 -7.98 5.27 21.12
C ALA A 428 -6.88 4.24 21.37
N ASP A 429 -6.17 3.87 20.32
CA ASP A 429 -5.03 2.97 20.39
C ASP A 429 -3.88 3.43 19.47
N ASP A 430 -2.71 2.80 19.65
CA ASP A 430 -1.54 3.04 18.80
C ASP A 430 -1.67 2.36 17.42
N GLU A 431 -2.70 1.52 17.21
CA GLU A 431 -2.99 0.82 15.95
C GLU A 431 -3.82 1.66 14.97
N ALA A 432 -4.29 2.85 15.36
CA ALA A 432 -5.04 3.75 14.48
C ALA A 432 -4.25 4.13 13.22
N LEU A 433 -2.94 4.37 13.34
CA LEU A 433 -2.08 4.64 12.18
C LEU A 433 -2.01 3.40 11.27
N HIS A 434 -1.77 2.22 11.87
CA HIS A 434 -1.77 0.95 11.15
C HIS A 434 -3.07 0.74 10.39
N SER A 435 -4.21 1.01 11.04
CA SER A 435 -5.53 0.84 10.44
C SER A 435 -5.71 1.73 9.21
N VAL A 436 -5.26 2.99 9.29
CA VAL A 436 -5.33 3.93 8.17
C VAL A 436 -4.37 3.54 7.05
N SER A 437 -3.12 3.22 7.36
CA SER A 437 -2.08 2.94 6.35
C SER A 437 -2.24 1.56 5.68
N SER A 438 -2.83 0.59 6.36
CA SER A 438 -3.12 -0.75 5.81
C SER A 438 -4.43 -0.82 5.01
N GLY A 439 -5.30 0.18 5.16
CA GLY A 439 -6.67 0.18 4.64
C GLY A 439 -7.70 -0.50 5.56
N TRP A 440 -7.28 -1.11 6.66
CA TRP A 440 -8.20 -1.74 7.63
C TRP A 440 -9.31 -0.78 8.11
N TYR A 441 -8.99 0.51 8.20
CA TYR A 441 -9.93 1.59 8.51
C TYR A 441 -11.17 1.59 7.61
N PHE A 442 -11.00 1.34 6.30
CA PHE A 442 -12.10 1.23 5.34
C PHE A 442 -12.67 -0.18 5.26
N TYR A 443 -11.83 -1.22 5.45
CA TYR A 443 -12.31 -2.60 5.56
C TYR A 443 -13.41 -2.74 6.63
N GLN A 444 -13.21 -2.11 7.79
CA GLN A 444 -14.15 -2.17 8.90
C GLN A 444 -15.43 -1.35 8.69
N THR A 445 -15.50 -0.44 7.74
CA THR A 445 -16.62 0.51 7.65
C THR A 445 -17.40 0.40 6.35
N PHE A 446 -16.75 -0.05 5.28
CA PHE A 446 -17.34 -0.19 3.94
C PHE A 446 -17.98 -1.56 3.75
N ALA A 447 -18.73 -1.72 2.66
CA ALA A 447 -19.36 -2.99 2.34
C ALA A 447 -18.31 -4.08 2.06
N GLU A 448 -18.59 -5.31 2.53
CA GLU A 448 -17.75 -6.48 2.28
C GLU A 448 -17.78 -6.87 0.80
N ARG A 449 -16.62 -7.32 0.31
CA ARG A 449 -16.41 -7.77 -1.06
C ARG A 449 -15.52 -9.00 -1.05
N ASP A 450 -15.59 -9.77 -2.14
CA ASP A 450 -14.71 -10.91 -2.34
C ASP A 450 -13.33 -10.42 -2.79
N ASP A 451 -12.37 -10.49 -1.88
CA ASP A 451 -10.98 -10.10 -2.14
C ASP A 451 -10.27 -11.06 -3.13
N GLU A 452 -10.86 -12.21 -3.48
CA GLU A 452 -10.36 -13.11 -4.54
C GLU A 452 -10.76 -12.64 -5.96
N GLU A 453 -11.82 -11.84 -6.09
CA GLU A 453 -12.35 -11.28 -7.35
C GLU A 453 -12.49 -9.75 -7.28
N ALA A 454 -11.53 -9.06 -6.66
CA ALA A 454 -11.68 -7.63 -6.43
C ALA A 454 -11.81 -6.81 -7.74
N ASP A 455 -12.82 -5.93 -7.74
CA ASP A 455 -13.25 -5.14 -8.89
C ASP A 455 -12.33 -3.93 -9.13
N ALA A 456 -12.15 -3.55 -10.40
CA ALA A 456 -11.33 -2.40 -10.82
C ALA A 456 -11.69 -1.09 -10.10
N ASP A 457 -12.95 -0.97 -9.69
CA ASP A 457 -13.55 0.21 -9.07
C ASP A 457 -13.86 -0.04 -7.57
N ASP A 458 -13.03 -0.83 -6.86
CA ASP A 458 -13.22 -1.09 -5.42
C ASP A 458 -13.08 0.22 -4.61
N PRO A 459 -14.17 0.73 -3.99
CA PRO A 459 -14.14 2.00 -3.28
C PRO A 459 -13.22 2.01 -2.06
N ARG A 460 -12.89 0.84 -1.49
CA ARG A 460 -11.97 0.71 -0.35
C ARG A 460 -10.54 1.06 -0.77
N ILE A 461 -10.14 0.62 -1.97
CA ILE A 461 -8.83 0.94 -2.54
C ILE A 461 -8.76 2.43 -2.90
N GLU A 462 -9.81 2.96 -3.54
CA GLU A 462 -9.87 4.39 -3.88
C GLU A 462 -9.79 5.28 -2.63
N ALA A 463 -10.52 4.93 -1.57
CA ALA A 463 -10.51 5.65 -0.30
C ALA A 463 -9.14 5.59 0.39
N LEU A 464 -8.48 4.42 0.41
CA LEU A 464 -7.12 4.24 0.93
C LEU A 464 -6.14 5.14 0.19
N VAL A 465 -6.11 5.07 -1.15
CA VAL A 465 -5.21 5.89 -1.98
C VAL A 465 -5.48 7.39 -1.76
N SER A 466 -6.76 7.79 -1.63
CA SER A 466 -7.16 9.17 -1.40
C SER A 466 -6.64 9.69 -0.05
N VAL A 467 -6.82 8.96 1.05
CA VAL A 467 -6.31 9.36 2.36
C VAL A 467 -4.78 9.44 2.38
N LEU A 468 -4.09 8.49 1.76
CA LEU A 468 -2.64 8.51 1.68
C LEU A 468 -2.13 9.71 0.85
N GLY A 469 -2.85 10.07 -0.21
CA GLY A 469 -2.57 11.20 -1.10
C GLY A 469 -2.97 12.57 -0.53
N GLY A 470 -3.90 12.60 0.42
CA GLY A 470 -4.59 13.82 0.84
C GLY A 470 -5.66 14.31 -0.15
N ASP A 471 -6.17 13.41 -0.99
CA ASP A 471 -7.28 13.67 -1.90
C ASP A 471 -8.62 13.45 -1.16
N ALA A 472 -9.64 14.22 -1.52
CA ALA A 472 -10.94 14.17 -0.87
C ALA A 472 -11.79 13.00 -1.38
N ILE A 473 -12.50 12.34 -0.47
CA ILE A 473 -13.46 11.28 -0.73
C ILE A 473 -14.86 11.89 -0.88
N ALA A 474 -15.62 11.43 -1.88
CA ALA A 474 -17.00 11.86 -2.06
C ALA A 474 -17.90 11.35 -0.92
N VAL A 475 -18.68 12.26 -0.32
CA VAL A 475 -19.66 11.92 0.74
C VAL A 475 -20.68 10.90 0.22
N GLU A 476 -21.06 10.99 -1.05
CA GLU A 476 -21.96 10.05 -1.72
C GLU A 476 -21.45 8.61 -1.66
N THR A 477 -20.16 8.40 -1.94
CA THR A 477 -19.52 7.09 -1.89
C THR A 477 -19.50 6.56 -0.46
N LEU A 478 -19.09 7.39 0.52
CA LEU A 478 -19.05 6.98 1.93
C LEU A 478 -20.42 6.54 2.45
N LEU A 479 -21.46 7.35 2.24
CA LEU A 479 -22.80 7.02 2.73
C LEU A 479 -23.35 5.75 2.07
N SER A 480 -23.08 5.54 0.78
CA SER A 480 -23.48 4.31 0.08
C SER A 480 -22.81 3.09 0.72
N GLU A 481 -21.48 3.13 0.88
CA GLU A 481 -20.69 2.02 1.44
C GLU A 481 -21.07 1.74 2.90
N TYR A 482 -21.32 2.77 3.69
CA TYR A 482 -21.74 2.61 5.08
C TYR A 482 -23.11 1.94 5.18
N VAL A 483 -24.08 2.39 4.39
CA VAL A 483 -25.44 1.86 4.43
C VAL A 483 -25.47 0.42 3.92
N ASP A 484 -24.73 0.11 2.86
CA ASP A 484 -24.64 -1.27 2.37
C ASP A 484 -24.00 -2.20 3.40
N ARG A 485 -22.97 -1.75 4.12
CA ARG A 485 -22.38 -2.49 5.25
C ARG A 485 -23.37 -2.72 6.39
N ILE A 486 -24.11 -1.68 6.81
CA ILE A 486 -25.13 -1.81 7.86
C ILE A 486 -26.22 -2.81 7.45
N ILE A 487 -26.68 -2.75 6.19
CA ILE A 487 -27.71 -3.65 5.68
C ILE A 487 -27.22 -5.10 5.64
N ALA A 488 -25.95 -5.31 5.27
CA ALA A 488 -25.35 -6.64 5.29
C ALA A 488 -25.28 -7.18 6.73
N ASP A 489 -24.81 -6.37 7.69
CA ASP A 489 -24.72 -6.77 9.10
C ASP A 489 -26.11 -7.04 9.71
N GLU A 490 -27.16 -6.31 9.34
CA GLU A 490 -28.56 -6.58 9.77
C GLU A 490 -29.16 -7.87 9.17
N ASP A 491 -28.70 -8.28 7.98
CA ASP A 491 -29.17 -9.49 7.29
C ASP A 491 -28.34 -10.74 7.67
N ASP A 492 -27.27 -10.58 8.47
CA ASP A 492 -26.39 -11.66 8.92
C ASP A 492 -26.98 -12.42 10.12
N ASP A 493 -27.31 -13.70 9.92
CA ASP A 493 -27.89 -14.56 10.95
C ASP A 493 -26.90 -14.85 12.11
N ASP A 494 -25.59 -14.63 11.90
CA ASP A 494 -24.54 -14.84 12.92
C ASP A 494 -24.34 -13.59 13.82
N LEU A 495 -24.89 -12.44 13.44
CA LEU A 495 -24.86 -11.21 14.24
C LEU A 495 -26.18 -11.02 14.99
N GLU A 496 -26.12 -10.99 16.33
CA GLU A 496 -27.31 -10.77 17.14
C GLU A 496 -27.62 -9.28 17.32
N GLY A 497 -28.80 -8.86 16.85
CA GLY A 497 -29.34 -7.52 17.08
C GLY A 497 -28.86 -6.47 16.07
N PHE A 498 -29.10 -5.20 16.40
CA PHE A 498 -28.75 -4.08 15.54
C PHE A 498 -27.25 -3.75 15.63
N PRO A 499 -26.54 -3.51 14.51
CA PRO A 499 -25.09 -3.33 14.48
C PRO A 499 -24.65 -1.92 14.99
N SER A 500 -24.94 -1.64 16.27
CA SER A 500 -24.73 -0.32 16.90
C SER A 500 -23.26 0.11 16.88
N PHE A 501 -22.34 -0.82 17.15
CA PHE A 501 -20.90 -0.54 17.12
C PHE A 501 -20.41 -0.21 15.70
N ARG A 502 -20.92 -0.89 14.65
CA ARG A 502 -20.59 -0.54 13.26
C ARG A 502 -20.98 0.88 12.92
N VAL A 503 -22.22 1.27 13.23
CA VAL A 503 -22.73 2.62 12.97
C VAL A 503 -21.93 3.67 13.76
N ALA A 504 -21.58 3.37 15.01
CA ALA A 504 -20.74 4.24 15.84
C ALA A 504 -19.33 4.41 15.22
N SER A 505 -18.69 3.33 14.76
CA SER A 505 -17.39 3.38 14.07
C SER A 505 -17.44 4.17 12.77
N GLN A 506 -18.48 3.98 11.96
CA GLN A 506 -18.70 4.74 10.73
C GLN A 506 -18.91 6.23 11.01
N PHE A 507 -19.60 6.57 12.10
CA PHE A 507 -19.77 7.96 12.52
C PHE A 507 -18.47 8.58 13.04
N ALA A 508 -17.70 7.85 13.85
CA ALA A 508 -16.36 8.29 14.28
C ALA A 508 -15.45 8.55 13.08
N GLN A 509 -15.46 7.63 12.10
CA GLN A 509 -14.73 7.78 10.85
C GLN A 509 -15.18 9.02 10.07
N LEU A 510 -16.49 9.23 9.93
CA LEU A 510 -17.04 10.40 9.24
C LEU A 510 -16.60 11.72 9.89
N CYS A 511 -16.64 11.78 11.23
CA CYS A 511 -16.20 12.95 12.00
C CYS A 511 -14.71 13.23 11.77
N ALA A 512 -13.87 12.19 11.83
CA ALA A 512 -12.43 12.32 11.62
C ALA A 512 -12.09 12.77 10.19
N LEU A 513 -12.79 12.24 9.17
CA LEU A 513 -12.61 12.65 7.77
C LEU A 513 -13.08 14.09 7.51
N ALA A 514 -14.08 14.58 8.25
CA ALA A 514 -14.63 15.93 8.13
C ALA A 514 -13.75 17.03 8.74
N THR A 515 -12.62 16.67 9.36
CA THR A 515 -11.69 17.62 9.97
C THR A 515 -11.22 18.68 8.98
N GLU A 516 -11.33 19.96 9.35
CA GLU A 516 -10.99 21.10 8.47
C GLU A 516 -9.50 21.13 8.08
N THR A 517 -8.63 20.54 8.90
CA THR A 517 -7.18 20.53 8.68
C THR A 517 -6.74 19.59 7.55
N LEU A 518 -7.54 18.56 7.25
CA LEU A 518 -7.19 17.53 6.27
C LEU A 518 -7.99 17.65 4.96
N ASP A 519 -9.19 18.23 4.99
CA ASP A 519 -10.06 18.45 3.81
C ASP A 519 -10.31 17.15 3.01
N LEU A 520 -10.51 16.03 3.72
CA LEU A 520 -10.63 14.69 3.11
C LEU A 520 -12.05 14.34 2.64
N LEU A 521 -13.00 15.27 2.72
CA LEU A 521 -14.38 15.07 2.26
C LEU A 521 -14.78 16.11 1.22
N THR A 522 -15.45 15.66 0.16
CA THR A 522 -16.00 16.53 -0.88
C THR A 522 -17.41 16.10 -1.28
N THR A 523 -18.16 17.03 -1.88
CA THR A 523 -19.47 16.75 -2.46
C THR A 523 -19.86 17.83 -3.46
N ASP A 524 -20.46 17.41 -4.57
CA ASP A 524 -21.08 18.29 -5.55
C ASP A 524 -22.52 18.68 -5.16
N ASP A 525 -23.10 18.02 -4.15
CA ASP A 525 -24.45 18.30 -3.64
C ASP A 525 -24.39 19.38 -2.53
N PRO A 526 -24.94 20.60 -2.77
CA PRO A 526 -24.96 21.66 -1.76
C PRO A 526 -25.68 21.28 -0.46
N GLY A 527 -26.63 20.32 -0.55
CA GLY A 527 -27.35 19.77 0.58
C GLY A 527 -26.49 18.87 1.47
N LYS A 528 -25.44 18.23 0.93
CA LYS A 528 -24.50 17.36 1.67
C LYS A 528 -23.29 18.08 2.22
N ARG A 529 -23.03 19.33 1.83
CA ARG A 529 -21.93 20.14 2.38
C ARG A 529 -21.85 20.18 3.93
N PRO A 530 -22.96 20.20 4.69
CA PRO A 530 -22.88 20.11 6.15
C PRO A 530 -22.20 18.83 6.69
N ILE A 531 -22.08 17.78 5.88
CA ILE A 531 -21.41 16.52 6.25
C ILE A 531 -19.89 16.67 6.17
N THR A 532 -19.38 17.60 5.37
CA THR A 532 -17.94 17.87 5.21
C THR A 532 -17.40 18.87 6.24
N ILE A 533 -18.17 19.18 7.29
CA ILE A 533 -17.83 20.18 8.31
C ILE A 533 -17.49 19.43 9.59
N GLU A 534 -16.35 19.76 10.19
CA GLU A 534 -15.90 19.22 11.46
C GLU A 534 -16.96 19.45 12.57
N PRO A 535 -17.31 18.41 13.35
CA PRO A 535 -18.23 18.59 14.48
C PRO A 535 -17.58 19.36 15.63
N ASP A 536 -18.40 20.07 16.42
CA ASP A 536 -17.95 20.95 17.50
C ASP A 536 -18.24 20.34 18.89
N TYR A 537 -17.98 19.04 19.04
CA TYR A 537 -18.22 18.36 20.32
C TYR A 537 -17.30 18.90 21.41
N GLU A 538 -17.89 19.11 22.60
CA GLU A 538 -17.11 19.43 23.80
C GLU A 538 -16.04 18.36 24.05
N VAL A 539 -14.83 18.82 24.36
CA VAL A 539 -13.70 17.98 24.73
C VAL A 539 -13.78 17.76 26.24
N ASP A 540 -13.77 16.52 26.70
CA ASP A 540 -13.75 16.16 28.12
C ASP A 540 -12.38 16.51 28.73
N ILE A 541 -12.18 17.80 28.99
CA ILE A 541 -11.07 18.31 29.79
C ILE A 541 -11.51 18.29 31.26
N MET A 542 -11.02 17.30 32.03
CA MET A 542 -11.15 17.17 33.48
C MET A 542 -11.54 18.49 34.19
N GLU A 543 -12.84 18.75 34.32
CA GLU A 543 -13.31 19.98 34.96
C GLU A 543 -13.21 19.81 36.49
N SER A 544 -12.80 20.88 37.17
CA SER A 544 -12.77 20.88 38.63
C SER A 544 -14.19 20.74 39.19
N LEU A 545 -14.35 19.92 40.23
CA LEU A 545 -15.59 19.63 40.99
C LEU A 545 -16.45 20.86 41.43
N GLU A 546 -16.02 22.09 41.15
CA GLU A 546 -16.71 23.33 41.51
C GLU A 546 -17.73 23.81 40.45
N ASP A 547 -17.74 23.26 39.23
CA ASP A 547 -18.61 23.72 38.11
C ASP A 547 -19.87 22.88 37.86
N ILE A 548 -20.16 21.86 38.69
CA ILE A 548 -21.39 21.04 38.57
C ILE A 548 -22.63 21.90 38.79
N GLN A 549 -23.22 22.37 37.69
CA GLN A 549 -24.50 23.08 37.70
C GLN A 549 -25.64 22.12 38.03
N ILE A 550 -26.18 22.27 39.23
CA ILE A 550 -27.46 21.65 39.62
C ILE A 550 -28.57 22.29 38.77
N ILE A 551 -29.12 21.54 37.81
CA ILE A 551 -30.23 21.97 36.94
C ILE A 551 -31.52 22.10 37.77
N PRO A 552 -32.16 23.29 37.85
CA PRO A 552 -33.39 23.50 38.58
C PRO A 552 -34.59 23.65 37.61
N ASP A 553 -34.92 22.63 36.82
CA ASP A 553 -36.25 22.53 36.19
C ASP A 553 -36.53 21.07 35.81
N GLY A 554 -37.78 20.60 35.97
CA GLY A 554 -38.17 19.18 35.88
C GLY A 554 -38.17 18.56 34.47
N GLY A 555 -37.12 18.79 33.67
CA GLY A 555 -36.91 18.18 32.35
C GLY A 555 -36.37 16.74 32.41
N HIS A 556 -36.39 16.03 31.28
CA HIS A 556 -35.85 14.67 31.16
C HIS A 556 -34.30 14.73 31.17
N PRO A 557 -33.59 13.91 31.98
CA PRO A 557 -32.11 13.95 32.08
C PRO A 557 -31.38 13.80 30.74
N ALA A 558 -31.94 13.04 29.79
CA ALA A 558 -31.38 12.84 28.45
C ALA A 558 -31.58 14.03 27.47
N ALA A 559 -32.44 15.00 27.81
CA ALA A 559 -32.79 16.08 26.88
C ALA A 559 -31.61 17.02 26.55
N PRO A 560 -30.78 17.45 27.53
CA PRO A 560 -29.57 18.22 27.23
C PRO A 560 -28.56 17.46 26.35
N LYS A 561 -28.35 16.15 26.61
CA LYS A 561 -27.48 15.29 25.81
C LYS A 561 -27.92 15.21 24.34
N LEU A 562 -29.21 15.01 24.13
CA LEU A 562 -29.79 14.99 22.78
C LEU A 562 -29.64 16.35 22.08
N GLU A 563 -29.84 17.43 22.83
CA GLU A 563 -29.73 18.79 22.30
C GLU A 563 -28.28 19.13 21.90
N SER A 564 -27.29 18.85 22.76
CA SER A 564 -25.88 19.07 22.42
C SER A 564 -25.46 18.21 21.23
N PHE A 565 -25.75 16.90 21.23
CA PHE A 565 -25.43 16.03 20.10
C PHE A 565 -26.00 16.55 18.77
N ILE A 566 -27.23 17.08 18.77
CA ILE A 566 -27.84 17.67 17.57
C ILE A 566 -27.09 18.92 17.11
N GLU A 567 -26.81 19.87 18.01
CA GLU A 567 -26.19 21.14 17.62
C GLU A 567 -24.72 20.98 17.22
N ASP A 568 -24.00 20.07 17.89
CA ASP A 568 -22.58 19.81 17.67
C ASP A 568 -22.34 18.92 16.44
N THR A 569 -23.41 18.34 15.86
CA THR A 569 -23.38 17.59 14.60
C THR A 569 -23.88 18.46 13.43
N PRO A 570 -23.00 19.06 12.61
CA PRO A 570 -23.40 20.08 11.62
C PRO A 570 -24.45 19.61 10.61
N ALA A 571 -24.46 18.33 10.27
CA ALA A 571 -25.40 17.73 9.34
C ALA A 571 -26.84 17.60 9.85
N ILE A 572 -27.07 17.70 11.17
CA ILE A 572 -28.40 17.65 11.79
C ILE A 572 -28.71 18.86 12.70
N ALA A 573 -27.76 19.76 12.92
CA ALA A 573 -27.90 20.97 13.74
C ALA A 573 -29.10 21.84 13.38
N ARG A 574 -29.62 22.62 14.34
CA ARG A 574 -30.77 23.49 14.05
C ARG A 574 -30.34 24.69 13.21
N THR A 575 -29.14 25.18 13.46
CA THR A 575 -28.52 26.30 12.74
C THR A 575 -27.08 25.96 12.39
N SER A 576 -26.54 26.61 11.36
CA SER A 576 -25.11 26.52 11.05
C SER A 576 -24.57 27.91 10.74
N ASN A 577 -23.43 28.26 11.33
CA ASN A 577 -22.72 29.51 11.03
C ASN A 577 -22.22 29.54 9.57
N ALA A 578 -22.02 28.37 8.95
CA ALA A 578 -21.63 28.26 7.54
C ALA A 578 -22.74 28.71 6.56
N ASP A 579 -23.97 28.88 7.03
CA ASP A 579 -25.10 29.33 6.22
C ASP A 579 -25.14 30.86 6.06
N GLU A 580 -24.44 31.62 6.90
CA GLU A 580 -24.47 33.11 6.88
C GLU A 580 -23.86 33.71 5.59
N VAL A 581 -23.06 32.94 4.87
CA VAL A 581 -22.35 33.37 3.65
C VAL A 581 -23.12 33.03 2.37
N LEU A 582 -24.20 32.25 2.47
CA LEU A 582 -25.03 31.85 1.34
C LEU A 582 -26.08 32.91 0.98
N ASP A 583 -26.61 32.81 -0.24
CA ASP A 583 -27.84 33.53 -0.56
C ASP A 583 -29.05 32.90 0.14
N GLU A 584 -30.16 33.65 0.20
CA GLU A 584 -31.35 33.27 0.95
C GLU A 584 -31.96 31.94 0.46
N ALA A 585 -31.88 31.64 -0.84
CA ALA A 585 -32.45 30.43 -1.42
C ALA A 585 -31.61 29.20 -1.11
N ASP A 586 -30.28 29.31 -1.23
CA ASP A 586 -29.35 28.23 -0.91
C ASP A 586 -29.35 27.93 0.60
N ALA A 587 -29.43 28.97 1.45
CA ALA A 587 -29.56 28.83 2.89
C ALA A 587 -30.88 28.13 3.28
N GLU A 588 -32.01 28.50 2.67
CA GLU A 588 -33.31 27.87 2.92
C GLU A 588 -33.32 26.40 2.47
N HIS A 589 -32.74 26.09 1.30
CA HIS A 589 -32.63 24.72 0.80
C HIS A 589 -31.76 23.86 1.73
N ARG A 590 -30.58 24.34 2.12
CA ARG A 590 -29.70 23.60 3.03
C ARG A 590 -30.33 23.39 4.41
N GLN A 591 -31.02 24.41 4.95
CA GLN A 591 -31.79 24.27 6.19
C GLN A 591 -32.89 23.22 6.05
N SER A 592 -33.60 23.18 4.91
CA SER A 592 -34.60 22.17 4.61
C SER A 592 -34.00 20.76 4.65
N VAL A 593 -32.89 20.54 3.95
CA VAL A 593 -32.17 19.25 3.92
C VAL A 593 -31.71 18.84 5.32
N ARG A 594 -31.12 19.75 6.09
CA ARG A 594 -30.71 19.49 7.48
C ARG A 594 -31.88 19.12 8.40
N ASN A 595 -33.05 19.75 8.20
CA ASN A 595 -34.26 19.38 8.93
C ASN A 595 -34.76 17.98 8.57
N GLN A 596 -34.60 17.55 7.31
CA GLN A 596 -34.96 16.20 6.85
C GLN A 596 -34.04 15.15 7.48
N ARG A 597 -32.72 15.36 7.47
CA ARG A 597 -31.75 14.49 8.17
C ARG A 597 -32.03 14.43 9.67
N ARG A 598 -32.27 15.58 10.33
CA ARG A 598 -32.68 15.60 11.73
C ARG A 598 -34.00 14.85 11.94
N GLY A 599 -34.95 14.94 11.02
CA GLY A 599 -36.18 14.15 11.03
C GLY A 599 -35.94 12.64 10.97
N ALA A 600 -35.01 12.20 10.12
CA ALA A 600 -34.59 10.80 10.01
C ALA A 600 -33.91 10.31 11.28
N PHE A 601 -32.95 11.08 11.80
CA PHE A 601 -32.26 10.83 13.06
C PHE A 601 -33.23 10.72 14.24
N MET A 602 -34.14 11.70 14.42
CA MET A 602 -35.13 11.67 15.50
C MET A 602 -36.10 10.49 15.39
N LEU A 603 -36.41 10.03 14.17
CA LEU A 603 -37.22 8.84 13.95
C LEU A 603 -36.47 7.58 14.38
N GLY A 604 -35.19 7.49 14.02
CA GLY A 604 -34.28 6.42 14.46
C GLY A 604 -34.15 6.39 15.98
N ALA A 605 -33.88 7.53 16.61
CA ALA A 605 -33.76 7.67 18.06
C ALA A 605 -35.01 7.17 18.79
N LEU A 606 -36.20 7.50 18.29
CA LEU A 606 -37.45 7.01 18.86
C LEU A 606 -37.61 5.49 18.69
N VAL A 607 -37.18 4.95 17.55
CA VAL A 607 -37.20 3.50 17.30
C VAL A 607 -36.23 2.78 18.23
N GLY A 608 -35.01 3.31 18.41
CA GLY A 608 -33.98 2.81 19.33
C GLY A 608 -34.45 2.83 20.79
N GLU A 609 -34.92 3.97 21.31
CA GLU A 609 -35.38 4.07 22.71
C GLU A 609 -36.57 3.13 23.00
N VAL A 610 -37.51 3.00 22.05
CA VAL A 610 -38.61 2.05 22.17
C VAL A 610 -38.14 0.60 22.05
N GLY A 611 -37.14 0.34 21.21
CA GLY A 611 -36.51 -0.97 21.03
C GLY A 611 -35.81 -1.44 22.30
N SER A 612 -34.90 -0.62 22.82
CA SER A 612 -34.20 -0.84 24.10
C SER A 612 -35.20 -1.07 25.23
N TYR A 613 -36.25 -0.25 25.34
CA TYR A 613 -37.29 -0.50 26.35
C TYR A 613 -38.05 -1.83 26.15
N GLN A 614 -38.29 -2.24 24.91
CA GLN A 614 -38.95 -3.51 24.61
C GLN A 614 -38.12 -4.72 25.00
N GLU A 615 -36.81 -4.62 24.82
CA GLU A 615 -35.85 -5.65 25.18
C GLU A 615 -35.68 -5.71 26.70
N TYR A 616 -35.17 -4.64 27.31
CA TYR A 616 -34.78 -4.65 28.71
C TYR A 616 -35.95 -4.60 29.71
N SER A 617 -37.06 -3.93 29.38
CA SER A 617 -38.19 -3.78 30.31
C SER A 617 -39.38 -4.69 30.01
N GLU A 618 -39.52 -5.17 28.78
CA GLU A 618 -40.68 -5.97 28.36
C GLU A 618 -40.30 -7.38 27.87
N ASP A 619 -39.02 -7.75 27.86
CA ASP A 619 -38.48 -9.08 27.50
C ASP A 619 -39.06 -9.59 26.18
N ARG A 620 -39.05 -8.73 25.15
CA ARG A 620 -39.62 -9.05 23.84
C ARG A 620 -38.58 -9.58 22.88
N SER A 621 -38.85 -10.76 22.33
CA SER A 621 -38.06 -11.40 21.28
C SER A 621 -38.08 -10.69 19.91
N THR A 622 -38.92 -9.67 19.73
CA THR A 622 -38.96 -8.89 18.49
C THR A 622 -39.28 -7.46 18.86
N THR A 623 -38.28 -6.61 18.67
CA THR A 623 -38.32 -5.21 19.03
C THR A 623 -38.86 -4.37 17.88
N LEU A 624 -38.92 -3.05 18.08
CA LEU A 624 -39.31 -2.10 17.04
C LEU A 624 -38.19 -1.91 16.02
N VAL A 625 -36.93 -2.14 16.43
CA VAL A 625 -35.76 -2.10 15.55
C VAL A 625 -35.87 -3.21 14.51
N ASP A 626 -36.14 -4.45 14.94
CA ASP A 626 -36.33 -5.61 14.03
C ASP A 626 -37.52 -5.45 13.07
N GLN A 627 -38.55 -4.70 13.47
CA GLN A 627 -39.71 -4.42 12.62
C GLN A 627 -39.42 -3.38 11.53
N PHE A 628 -38.42 -2.53 11.77
CA PHE A 628 -38.04 -1.42 10.89
C PHE A 628 -36.52 -1.38 10.68
N PRO A 629 -35.95 -2.44 10.07
CA PRO A 629 -34.53 -2.46 9.74
C PRO A 629 -34.19 -1.37 8.71
N VAL A 630 -32.93 -0.97 8.65
CA VAL A 630 -32.42 0.16 7.84
C VAL A 630 -32.77 -0.02 6.36
N LYS A 631 -32.55 -1.23 5.82
CA LYS A 631 -32.94 -1.59 4.44
C LYS A 631 -34.39 -1.27 4.11
N SER A 632 -35.25 -1.34 5.12
CA SER A 632 -36.69 -1.17 4.97
C SER A 632 -37.12 0.31 4.96
N ILE A 633 -36.26 1.23 5.39
CA ILE A 633 -36.56 2.66 5.45
C ILE A 633 -36.41 3.29 4.06
N THR A 634 -37.47 3.98 3.66
CA THR A 634 -37.56 4.79 2.44
C THR A 634 -38.45 6.00 2.74
N GLN A 635 -38.34 7.08 1.95
CA GLN A 635 -39.16 8.30 2.09
C GLN A 635 -40.66 7.97 2.26
N SER A 636 -41.21 7.11 1.40
CA SER A 636 -42.61 6.66 1.44
C SER A 636 -43.03 5.93 2.72
N ARG A 637 -42.08 5.38 3.48
CA ARG A 637 -42.32 4.61 4.70
C ARG A 637 -42.15 5.43 5.96
N VAL A 638 -41.41 6.55 5.93
CA VAL A 638 -41.14 7.43 7.09
C VAL A 638 -42.42 7.75 7.88
N LYS A 639 -43.50 8.15 7.20
CA LYS A 639 -44.79 8.45 7.83
C LYS A 639 -45.41 7.26 8.57
N LYS A 640 -45.30 6.06 7.99
CA LYS A 640 -45.84 4.84 8.58
C LYS A 640 -45.05 4.49 9.85
N VAL A 641 -43.73 4.47 9.74
CA VAL A 641 -42.82 4.15 10.86
C VAL A 641 -43.03 5.15 12.00
N THR A 642 -43.07 6.45 11.70
CA THR A 642 -43.34 7.52 12.68
C THR A 642 -44.65 7.29 13.45
N ARG A 643 -45.73 6.94 12.75
CA ARG A 643 -47.03 6.68 13.38
C ARG A 643 -46.98 5.46 14.31
N GLU A 644 -46.30 4.41 13.88
CA GLU A 644 -46.18 3.18 14.66
C GLU A 644 -45.30 3.38 15.90
N ALA A 645 -44.14 4.05 15.76
CA ALA A 645 -43.24 4.39 16.86
C ALA A 645 -43.94 5.26 17.93
N ILE A 646 -44.56 6.39 17.54
CA ILE A 646 -45.32 7.25 18.47
C ILE A 646 -46.49 6.47 19.12
N GLY A 647 -47.13 5.58 18.36
CA GLY A 647 -48.19 4.71 18.87
C GLY A 647 -47.71 3.77 19.98
N LYS A 648 -46.50 3.22 19.85
CA LYS A 648 -45.87 2.38 20.88
C LYS A 648 -45.55 3.18 22.13
N THR A 649 -44.99 4.38 21.99
CA THR A 649 -44.71 5.28 23.11
C THR A 649 -45.96 5.55 23.98
N LEU A 650 -47.10 5.83 23.35
CA LEU A 650 -48.38 6.01 24.04
C LEU A 650 -48.88 4.72 24.71
N THR A 651 -48.61 3.57 24.09
CA THR A 651 -49.01 2.26 24.61
C THR A 651 -48.25 1.94 25.90
N TYR A 652 -46.92 2.08 25.88
CA TYR A 652 -46.06 1.83 27.05
C TYR A 652 -46.33 2.80 28.19
N THR A 653 -46.48 4.10 27.89
CA THR A 653 -46.89 5.11 28.88
C THR A 653 -48.18 4.69 29.59
N ARG A 654 -49.16 4.14 28.87
CA ARG A 654 -50.43 3.69 29.46
C ARG A 654 -50.28 2.39 30.25
N GLN A 655 -49.41 1.48 29.82
CA GLN A 655 -49.14 0.22 30.53
C GLN A 655 -48.48 0.52 31.88
N GLU A 656 -47.45 1.34 31.92
CA GLU A 656 -46.72 1.70 33.13
C GLU A 656 -47.60 2.46 34.14
N LYS A 657 -48.41 3.44 33.66
CA LYS A 657 -49.42 4.13 34.49
C LYS A 657 -50.47 3.18 35.07
N LYS A 658 -50.82 2.10 34.37
CA LYS A 658 -51.73 1.06 34.88
C LYS A 658 -51.04 0.15 35.89
N SER A 659 -49.74 -0.10 35.74
CA SER A 659 -48.92 -0.91 36.66
C SER A 659 -48.52 -0.15 37.94
N GLY A 660 -48.98 1.09 38.11
CA GLY A 660 -48.73 1.90 39.31
C GLY A 660 -47.49 2.82 39.21
N GLY A 661 -46.82 2.86 38.06
CA GLY A 661 -45.75 3.80 37.80
C GLY A 661 -46.26 5.24 37.66
N SER A 662 -45.52 6.20 38.23
CA SER A 662 -45.82 7.63 38.12
C SER A 662 -44.89 8.27 37.09
N PHE A 663 -45.33 8.37 35.83
CA PHE A 663 -44.61 9.08 34.79
C PHE A 663 -45.30 10.43 34.48
N PRO A 664 -44.66 11.58 34.75
CA PRO A 664 -45.15 12.87 34.27
C PRO A 664 -44.98 12.91 32.75
N GLY A 665 -46.08 13.07 32.00
CA GLY A 665 -46.02 13.13 30.52
C GLY A 665 -46.12 11.78 29.79
N THR A 666 -45.50 11.72 28.62
CA THR A 666 -45.40 10.54 27.74
C THR A 666 -43.96 10.01 27.77
N LYS A 667 -43.72 8.69 27.72
CA LYS A 667 -42.33 8.19 27.58
C LYS A 667 -41.65 8.85 26.38
N PHE A 668 -40.34 9.04 26.44
CA PHE A 668 -39.54 9.53 25.30
C PHE A 668 -40.03 10.88 24.74
N GLU A 669 -40.61 11.72 25.60
CA GLU A 669 -41.24 12.99 25.20
C GLU A 669 -40.23 13.97 24.60
N HIS A 670 -38.98 13.96 25.07
CA HIS A 670 -37.88 14.75 24.51
C HIS A 670 -37.63 14.44 23.03
N VAL A 671 -37.61 13.16 22.64
CA VAL A 671 -37.48 12.74 21.24
C VAL A 671 -38.75 13.04 20.43
N VAL A 672 -39.92 12.75 20.99
CA VAL A 672 -41.20 12.94 20.28
C VAL A 672 -41.48 14.41 19.99
N GLU A 673 -41.12 15.32 20.88
CA GLU A 673 -41.29 16.76 20.67
C GLU A 673 -40.42 17.29 19.53
N GLU A 674 -39.14 16.93 19.50
CA GLU A 674 -38.23 17.32 18.41
C GLU A 674 -38.63 16.67 17.08
N LEU A 675 -38.98 15.38 17.08
CA LEU A 675 -39.45 14.68 15.87
C LEU A 675 -40.66 15.38 15.26
N ARG A 676 -41.61 15.86 16.07
CA ARG A 676 -42.78 16.60 15.58
C ARG A 676 -42.43 17.94 14.94
N LYS A 677 -41.31 18.56 15.31
CA LYS A 677 -40.86 19.82 14.72
C LYS A 677 -40.25 19.60 13.32
N THR A 678 -39.60 18.46 13.11
CA THR A 678 -38.82 18.16 11.89
C THR A 678 -39.56 17.30 10.87
N ILE A 679 -40.30 16.28 11.30
CA ILE A 679 -40.87 15.23 10.42
C ILE A 679 -42.00 15.71 9.49
N VAL A 680 -42.51 16.93 9.66
CA VAL A 680 -43.69 17.46 8.94
C VAL A 680 -43.38 18.65 8.04
N LYS A 681 -42.14 19.15 8.03
CA LYS A 681 -41.75 20.35 7.28
C LYS A 681 -40.31 20.23 6.73
N PRO A 682 -40.13 19.83 5.46
CA PRO A 682 -41.16 19.41 4.49
C PRO A 682 -41.81 18.07 4.85
N ASP A 683 -42.94 17.76 4.19
CA ASP A 683 -43.60 16.47 4.33
C ASP A 683 -42.65 15.35 3.82
N PRO A 684 -42.58 14.16 4.46
CA PRO A 684 -41.65 13.09 4.07
C PRO A 684 -41.75 12.59 2.64
N ASP A 685 -42.90 12.77 1.96
CA ASP A 685 -43.04 12.41 0.55
C ASP A 685 -42.37 13.45 -0.39
N ASP A 686 -42.01 14.62 0.14
CA ASP A 686 -41.39 15.75 -0.56
C ASP A 686 -39.95 16.01 -0.07
N TRP A 687 -39.28 14.99 0.50
CA TRP A 687 -37.90 15.12 0.95
C TRP A 687 -36.91 15.09 -0.23
N ASP A 688 -35.89 15.93 -0.14
CA ASP A 688 -34.82 16.09 -1.13
C ASP A 688 -33.63 15.15 -0.86
N ILE A 689 -33.46 14.67 0.38
CA ILE A 689 -32.40 13.71 0.72
C ILE A 689 -32.60 12.38 -0.01
N ASP A 690 -31.51 11.78 -0.48
CA ASP A 690 -31.54 10.46 -1.09
C ASP A 690 -31.72 9.33 -0.06
N THR A 691 -31.75 8.09 -0.54
CA THR A 691 -32.12 6.95 0.30
C THR A 691 -30.98 6.57 1.24
N GLU A 692 -29.74 6.70 0.79
CA GLU A 692 -28.52 6.40 1.53
C GLU A 692 -28.34 7.41 2.68
N ASP A 693 -28.47 8.71 2.40
CA ASP A 693 -28.47 9.78 3.39
C ASP A 693 -29.58 9.59 4.44
N LEU A 694 -30.82 9.33 3.99
CA LEU A 694 -31.95 9.02 4.88
C LEU A 694 -31.66 7.83 5.81
N ARG A 695 -31.10 6.74 5.26
CA ARG A 695 -30.86 5.49 5.97
C ARG A 695 -29.71 5.62 6.97
N PHE A 696 -28.63 6.30 6.60
CA PHE A 696 -27.50 6.51 7.49
C PHE A 696 -27.92 7.31 8.73
N TYR A 697 -28.59 8.45 8.57
CA TYR A 697 -29.03 9.24 9.73
C TYR A 697 -30.14 8.56 10.54
N TYR A 698 -30.99 7.74 9.90
CA TYR A 698 -31.90 6.87 10.64
C TYR A 698 -31.14 5.84 11.49
N ALA A 699 -30.15 5.16 10.93
CA ALA A 699 -29.31 4.18 11.63
C ALA A 699 -28.56 4.83 12.80
N LEU A 700 -27.94 6.00 12.58
CA LEU A 700 -27.30 6.80 13.64
C LEU A 700 -28.29 7.14 14.77
N GLY A 701 -29.52 7.49 14.41
CA GLY A 701 -30.59 7.68 15.37
C GLY A 701 -30.91 6.42 16.16
N VAL A 702 -31.05 5.26 15.50
CA VAL A 702 -31.31 3.98 16.19
C VAL A 702 -30.19 3.67 17.18
N THR A 703 -28.92 3.82 16.78
CA THR A 703 -27.75 3.66 17.66
C THR A 703 -27.82 4.58 18.87
N TYR A 704 -28.09 5.89 18.66
CA TYR A 704 -28.25 6.85 19.75
C TYR A 704 -29.35 6.40 20.73
N GLY A 705 -30.52 6.03 20.21
CA GLY A 705 -31.66 5.68 21.04
C GLY A 705 -31.49 4.36 21.80
N LEU A 706 -30.77 3.39 21.22
CA LEU A 706 -30.40 2.15 21.91
C LEU A 706 -29.43 2.43 23.06
N ASN A 707 -28.49 3.35 22.83
CA ASN A 707 -27.50 3.74 23.83
C ASN A 707 -28.05 4.76 24.85
N ASP A 708 -29.28 5.27 24.75
CA ASP A 708 -29.80 6.32 25.66
C ASP A 708 -30.37 5.76 26.96
N HIS A 709 -29.53 5.57 27.98
CA HIS A 709 -29.95 5.02 29.27
C HIS A 709 -29.09 5.56 30.44
N PRO A 710 -29.60 5.54 31.69
CA PRO A 710 -28.74 5.76 32.85
C PRO A 710 -27.70 4.63 32.95
N GLU A 711 -26.54 4.89 33.52
CA GLU A 711 -25.57 3.83 33.82
C GLU A 711 -26.27 2.73 34.61
N TRP A 712 -26.25 1.51 34.08
CA TRP A 712 -26.73 0.36 34.81
C TRP A 712 -25.59 -0.07 35.74
N ASP A 713 -25.84 -0.06 37.05
CA ASP A 713 -24.97 -0.78 37.99
C ASP A 713 -24.80 -2.20 37.44
N ASN A 714 -23.60 -2.54 37.00
CA ASN A 714 -23.22 -3.89 36.57
C ASN A 714 -23.40 -4.85 37.76
N GLN A 715 -24.63 -5.31 37.97
CA GLN A 715 -25.00 -6.48 38.75
C GLN A 715 -25.56 -7.53 37.79
N ALA A 716 -24.69 -8.07 36.95
CA ALA A 716 -24.86 -9.39 36.36
C ALA A 716 -23.49 -10.07 36.38
N ASP A 717 -23.45 -11.19 37.08
CA ASP A 717 -22.29 -12.01 37.40
C ASP A 717 -21.42 -12.32 36.19
N ASP A 718 -20.10 -12.28 36.40
CA ASP A 718 -19.12 -13.16 35.77
C ASP A 718 -19.71 -14.57 35.64
N THR A 719 -20.24 -14.87 34.46
CA THR A 719 -20.45 -16.26 34.07
C THR A 719 -19.62 -16.45 32.81
N GLU A 720 -18.40 -16.96 33.03
CA GLU A 720 -17.63 -17.66 32.01
C GLU A 720 -18.57 -18.63 31.27
N GLU A 721 -18.92 -18.34 30.03
CA GLU A 721 -19.24 -19.38 29.06
C GLU A 721 -18.43 -19.11 27.78
N ASP A 722 -17.45 -19.99 27.58
CA ASP A 722 -16.64 -20.17 26.37
C ASP A 722 -17.48 -20.08 25.08
N ILE A 723 -17.00 -19.33 24.09
CA ILE A 723 -16.74 -19.76 22.69
C ILE A 723 -15.87 -18.72 21.99
#